data_AF-A0A9Q0S6H4-F1
#
_entry.id   AF-A0A9Q0S6H4-F1
#
_cell.length_a   1.000
_cell.length_b   1.000
_cell.length_c   1.000
_cell.angle_alpha   90.00
_cell.angle_beta   90.00
_cell.angle_gamma   90.00
#
_symmetry.space_group_name_H-M   'P 1'
#
loop_
_entity.id
_entity.type
_entity.pdbx_description
1 polymer ?
#
loop_
_entity_poly.entity_id
_entity_poly.type
_entity_poly.pdbx_seq_one_letter_code
_entity_poly.pdbx_strand_id
1 'polypeptide(L)'
;TMSSVKDYDLMFITDATGSMSIFLSELRSALPQIFDLVRLTKLIDRISVLAFRDYCDNELIEWSGWSSVLDTSNVIMFAEQLTATGGGDTPEAVKTGLWEASKKVEKPTICIMYVDAPPHHKYKGSDPGENYAKEIAALGPTNAQWCNICRLLRDREIQATNGQCVQIGTSSVVRATIGILLNLAGVEFEYDEKCANVTKLEFVNFEQTLVDDSDYDTKQRHTINPVNITTIEDIKDKIGNPVANFHSSEEYKELVFKVFHNLLRPERVLAFTYNTLFGKLWREICKERKDPRRDALVERLGHTVTLMDHQSRAILQSFIDDSYDNTSEIESIILPYGSVGPFYVIDHEEDLSRKALFEIGLSCAPQAVQSVLQLLTGLRITTQLPNQKCNLSYIPVNLPSNLKFKLLPHLMRPGTMFSLRLSAIMASIAKISGSILRDDATKFLNEIRGKWIDFELPECNSVDFARLMMKIKDEHLTEMEQKHLLAVIVLSSLKRSKENQIEVEISYTSYKTKRPDYKDECKTCRQWRSVTLLTDESCALCLESREKTSLEPRTIQNESWMCECKTCLVHYAVYDVDALKCKAKCHFCRKGEKAPFVSCKSCNNKFMYQRSLPMPNYICAVCENNCRVGQKRKLTLAKYIQQNGARFIGVDIDPTTFFDDKIRIFKMKVEEKLKAIESFENIAERDIENHSIPVGDLRKEVWNVKEIQQEVRSFLFKLKVSQCMICFEEFPLDKLGPICGLTKSGCSINACRKCLQTWYNQLAPGRICQPALLVCCYCKRVPTIKVVRQFNRQLCTLMNTMDVSAFDPSYIYAWCMNCFVIKQAVPRECGREQQEIIDFKCADCIVTFDQTIFKECPKCNVPTEKYGGCNHIACTNTLIDGNKCDAHWCWICGALSTESEIYTHLSSVHGGYFSPEDIQYFDEEMHEQEAY
;
A
#
# COMPACT_ATOMS: atom_id res chain seq x y z
N THR A 1 25.53 40.95 -21.49
CA THR A 1 26.82 40.23 -21.55
C THR A 1 26.59 38.86 -20.93
N MET A 2 26.64 37.79 -21.74
CA MET A 2 26.58 36.43 -21.19
C MET A 2 27.82 36.25 -20.32
N SER A 3 27.62 36.20 -19.00
CA SER A 3 28.66 35.81 -18.05
C SER A 3 29.22 34.46 -18.51
N SER A 4 30.52 34.40 -18.78
CA SER A 4 31.20 33.16 -19.14
C SER A 4 31.07 32.19 -17.98
N VAL A 5 30.37 31.09 -18.22
CA VAL A 5 30.06 30.03 -17.27
C VAL A 5 31.36 29.51 -16.61
N LYS A 6 31.53 29.72 -15.29
CA LYS A 6 32.72 29.27 -14.54
C LYS A 6 32.56 27.83 -14.04
N ASP A 7 33.33 26.87 -14.54
CA ASP A 7 33.34 25.48 -14.04
C ASP A 7 34.20 25.35 -12.78
N TYR A 8 33.64 24.73 -11.74
CA TYR A 8 34.28 24.61 -10.43
C TYR A 8 35.13 23.33 -10.34
N ASP A 9 36.20 23.38 -9.57
CA ASP A 9 36.92 22.19 -9.10
C ASP A 9 36.56 21.88 -7.63
N LEU A 10 36.76 20.65 -7.19
CA LEU A 10 36.56 20.22 -5.80
C LEU A 10 37.86 19.64 -5.24
N MET A 11 38.38 20.23 -4.16
CA MET A 11 39.58 19.74 -3.47
C MET A 11 39.24 19.34 -2.04
N PHE A 12 39.61 18.12 -1.66
CA PHE A 12 39.62 17.68 -0.27
C PHE A 12 40.99 17.97 0.33
N ILE A 13 41.01 18.69 1.45
CA ILE A 13 42.23 18.94 2.22
C ILE A 13 42.06 18.21 3.54
N THR A 14 42.96 17.28 3.86
CA THR A 14 42.84 16.48 5.08
C THR A 14 44.13 16.48 5.86
N ASP A 15 43.99 16.49 7.18
CA ASP A 15 45.05 16.05 8.07
C ASP A 15 45.20 14.51 7.96
N ALA A 16 46.46 14.06 7.95
CA ALA A 16 46.86 12.66 7.89
C ALA A 16 47.78 12.23 9.05
N THR A 17 47.70 12.90 10.21
CA THR A 17 48.31 12.46 11.47
C THR A 17 47.56 11.27 12.09
N GLY A 18 48.15 10.64 13.12
CA GLY A 18 47.64 9.42 13.75
C GLY A 18 46.19 9.46 14.24
N SER A 19 45.74 10.62 14.75
CA SER A 19 44.37 10.82 15.27
C SER A 19 43.31 10.76 14.16
N MET A 20 43.68 11.06 12.91
CA MET A 20 42.80 11.06 11.74
C MET A 20 42.63 9.68 11.08
N SER A 21 43.21 8.61 11.64
CA SER A 21 43.17 7.26 11.08
C SER A 21 41.75 6.71 10.78
N ILE A 22 40.78 6.96 11.68
CA ILE A 22 39.37 6.58 11.49
C ILE A 22 38.75 7.38 10.33
N PHE A 23 39.03 8.69 10.29
CA PHE A 23 38.54 9.57 9.24
C PHE A 23 39.06 9.16 7.85
N LEU A 24 40.36 8.88 7.71
CA LEU A 24 40.95 8.45 6.43
C LEU A 24 40.34 7.14 5.93
N SER A 25 40.05 6.20 6.85
CA SER A 25 39.35 4.95 6.53
C SER A 25 37.94 5.22 5.98
N GLU A 26 37.19 6.12 6.63
CA GLU A 26 35.85 6.51 6.16
C GLU A 26 35.89 7.29 4.84
N LEU A 27 36.85 8.18 4.65
CA LEU A 27 37.04 8.95 3.42
C LEU A 27 37.21 8.03 2.20
N ARG A 28 38.00 6.96 2.31
CA ARG A 28 38.16 5.93 1.27
C ARG A 28 36.83 5.32 0.85
N SER A 29 35.97 5.02 1.83
CA SER A 29 34.64 4.47 1.57
C SER A 29 33.65 5.50 0.98
N ALA A 30 33.87 6.77 1.28
CA ALA A 30 32.99 7.88 0.95
C ALA A 30 33.23 8.47 -0.45
N LEU A 31 34.49 8.56 -0.88
CA LEU A 31 34.88 9.20 -2.14
C LEU A 31 34.10 8.69 -3.36
N PRO A 32 33.92 7.35 -3.58
CA PRO A 32 33.11 6.88 -4.70
C PRO A 32 31.66 7.39 -4.69
N GLN A 33 31.07 7.54 -3.50
CA GLN A 33 29.69 8.00 -3.32
C GLN A 33 29.57 9.51 -3.62
N ILE A 34 30.58 10.27 -3.20
CA ILE A 34 30.68 11.70 -3.49
C ILE A 34 30.87 11.92 -5.00
N PHE A 35 31.69 11.11 -5.67
CA PHE A 35 31.90 11.21 -7.12
C PHE A 35 30.61 10.96 -7.89
N ASP A 36 29.85 9.94 -7.49
CA ASP A 36 28.56 9.62 -8.11
C ASP A 36 27.56 10.79 -7.96
N LEU A 37 27.53 11.47 -6.82
CA LEU A 37 26.74 12.70 -6.62
C LEU A 37 27.23 13.84 -7.54
N VAL A 38 28.52 14.10 -7.52
CA VAL A 38 29.13 15.21 -8.27
C VAL A 38 28.89 15.05 -9.78
N ARG A 39 29.01 13.83 -10.31
CA ARG A 39 28.69 13.49 -11.71
C ARG A 39 27.26 13.86 -12.11
N LEU A 40 26.30 13.61 -11.22
CA LEU A 40 24.89 13.87 -11.49
C LEU A 40 24.55 15.36 -11.52
N THR A 41 25.26 16.17 -10.74
CA THR A 41 25.06 17.62 -10.70
C THR A 41 25.71 18.37 -11.87
N LYS A 42 26.73 17.78 -12.52
CA LYS A 42 27.57 18.42 -13.55
C LYS A 42 28.19 19.77 -13.11
N LEU A 43 28.30 20.00 -11.80
CA LEU A 43 28.84 21.25 -11.24
C LEU A 43 30.36 21.31 -11.21
N ILE A 44 30.99 20.15 -11.00
CA ILE A 44 32.43 20.02 -10.78
C ILE A 44 33.07 19.31 -11.98
N ASP A 45 34.23 19.79 -12.41
CA ASP A 45 34.99 19.27 -13.55
C ASP A 45 36.18 18.38 -13.13
N ARG A 46 36.94 18.80 -12.12
CA ARG A 46 38.07 18.02 -11.57
C ARG A 46 37.99 17.90 -10.05
N ILE A 47 38.53 16.78 -9.55
CA ILE A 47 38.62 16.48 -8.12
C ILE A 47 40.07 16.18 -7.75
N SER A 48 40.49 16.60 -6.55
CA SER A 48 41.76 16.21 -5.96
C SER A 48 41.67 16.03 -4.44
N VAL A 49 42.63 15.30 -3.88
CA VAL A 49 42.85 15.15 -2.43
C VAL A 49 44.27 15.61 -2.13
N LEU A 50 44.41 16.51 -1.16
CA LEU A 50 45.67 16.98 -0.60
C LEU A 50 45.70 16.59 0.88
N ALA A 51 46.70 15.82 1.27
CA ALA A 51 46.93 15.46 2.66
C ALA A 51 48.13 16.24 3.18
N PHE A 52 48.01 16.77 4.40
CA PHE A 52 49.11 17.39 5.11
C PHE A 52 49.31 16.70 6.47
N ARG A 53 50.53 16.80 7.00
CA ARG A 53 50.93 16.32 8.32
C ARG A 53 51.73 17.40 9.04
N ASP A 54 52.34 17.07 10.18
CA ASP A 54 53.16 18.03 10.90
C ASP A 54 54.65 17.97 10.50
N TYR A 55 55.40 19.01 10.87
CA TYR A 55 56.82 19.19 10.60
C TYR A 55 57.73 18.21 11.34
N CYS A 56 57.19 17.43 12.28
CA CYS A 56 57.89 16.30 12.89
C CYS A 56 57.87 15.04 12.02
N ASP A 57 57.09 15.01 10.94
CA ASP A 57 56.90 13.84 10.08
C ASP A 57 57.79 13.83 8.83
N ASN A 58 58.02 12.63 8.28
CA ASN A 58 58.90 12.45 7.12
C ASN A 58 58.32 13.02 5.81
N GLU A 59 56.99 13.04 5.67
CA GLU A 59 56.28 13.56 4.50
C GLU A 59 55.20 14.57 4.93
N LEU A 60 55.51 15.85 4.75
CA LEU A 60 54.67 16.98 5.16
C LEU A 60 53.42 17.16 4.27
N ILE A 61 53.54 16.91 2.96
CA ILE A 61 52.48 17.14 1.98
C ILE A 61 52.45 16.01 0.95
N GLU A 62 51.27 15.43 0.75
CA GLU A 62 50.97 14.48 -0.33
C GLU A 62 49.77 14.99 -1.14
N TRP A 63 49.80 14.77 -2.46
CA TRP A 63 48.74 15.26 -3.35
C TRP A 63 48.43 14.26 -4.46
N SER A 64 47.14 13.99 -4.67
CA SER A 64 46.65 13.05 -5.68
C SER A 64 46.82 13.52 -7.13
N GLY A 65 47.10 14.80 -7.35
CA GLY A 65 46.89 15.44 -8.65
C GLY A 65 45.41 15.70 -8.93
N TRP A 66 45.13 16.51 -9.95
CA TRP A 66 43.78 16.71 -10.47
C TRP A 66 43.34 15.52 -11.32
N SER A 67 42.17 14.97 -11.03
CA SER A 67 41.53 13.94 -11.85
C SER A 67 40.17 14.41 -12.34
N SER A 68 39.81 14.08 -13.58
CA SER A 68 38.47 14.37 -14.10
C SER A 68 37.42 13.59 -13.31
N VAL A 69 36.24 14.15 -13.11
CA VAL A 69 35.13 13.40 -12.47
C VAL A 69 34.75 12.15 -13.28
N LEU A 70 35.05 12.09 -14.59
CA LEU A 70 34.83 10.92 -15.43
C LEU A 70 35.80 9.77 -15.16
N ASP A 71 37.01 10.06 -14.69
CA ASP A 71 38.03 9.06 -14.33
C ASP A 71 38.68 9.41 -12.99
N THR A 72 38.15 8.80 -11.93
CA THR A 72 38.54 9.06 -10.55
C THR A 72 39.50 7.99 -10.00
N SER A 73 40.02 7.10 -10.86
CA SER A 73 40.80 5.93 -10.45
C SER A 73 42.05 6.32 -9.66
N ASN A 74 42.74 7.37 -10.09
CA ASN A 74 43.95 7.87 -9.43
C ASN A 74 43.67 8.43 -8.03
N VAL A 75 42.55 9.14 -7.84
CA VAL A 75 42.18 9.69 -6.53
C VAL A 75 41.77 8.58 -5.57
N ILE A 76 41.09 7.54 -6.07
CA ILE A 76 40.72 6.36 -5.26
C ILE A 76 41.99 5.62 -4.83
N MET A 77 42.90 5.34 -5.76
CA MET A 77 44.18 4.69 -5.44
C MET A 77 45.02 5.51 -4.46
N PHE A 78 45.07 6.83 -4.63
CA PHE A 78 45.74 7.72 -3.69
C PHE A 78 45.13 7.62 -2.28
N ALA A 79 43.80 7.69 -2.18
CA ALA A 79 43.12 7.58 -0.89
C ALA A 79 43.33 6.20 -0.23
N GLU A 80 43.38 5.11 -1.01
CA GLU A 80 43.69 3.76 -0.51
C GLU A 80 45.10 3.65 0.05
N GLN A 81 46.06 4.36 -0.55
CA GLN A 81 47.47 4.37 -0.14
C GLN A 81 47.78 5.34 1.00
N LEU A 82 46.94 6.37 1.20
CA LEU A 82 47.15 7.42 2.19
C LEU A 82 47.05 6.87 3.62
N THR A 83 48.16 6.77 4.34
CA THR A 83 48.21 6.26 5.72
C THR A 83 48.35 7.37 6.75
N ALA A 84 47.68 7.20 7.89
CA ALA A 84 47.90 8.04 9.06
C ALA A 84 49.26 7.70 9.66
N THR A 85 50.16 8.67 9.72
CA THR A 85 51.51 8.53 10.29
C THR A 85 51.84 9.77 11.07
N GLY A 86 52.60 9.64 12.16
CA GLY A 86 53.01 10.81 12.94
C GLY A 86 52.02 11.28 13.98
N GLY A 87 52.26 12.49 14.46
CA GLY A 87 51.52 13.17 15.53
C GLY A 87 52.12 12.99 16.93
N GLY A 88 51.58 13.74 17.89
CA GLY A 88 52.03 13.74 19.29
C GLY A 88 52.13 15.14 19.91
N ASP A 89 52.08 16.16 19.06
CA ASP A 89 52.00 17.58 19.34
C ASP A 89 50.69 18.16 18.81
N THR A 90 50.18 19.17 19.49
CA THR A 90 49.05 19.99 19.05
C THR A 90 49.51 21.42 19.25
N PRO A 91 49.51 22.32 18.25
CA PRO A 91 48.62 22.36 17.07
C PRO A 91 49.22 21.75 15.76
N GLU A 92 48.46 21.74 14.65
CA GLU A 92 48.81 21.10 13.36
C GLU A 92 49.22 22.09 12.24
N ALA A 93 49.87 21.60 11.18
CA ALA A 93 50.37 22.39 10.04
C ALA A 93 49.30 22.82 9.01
N VAL A 94 48.09 23.17 9.46
CA VAL A 94 46.93 23.57 8.64
C VAL A 94 47.27 24.73 7.69
N LYS A 95 48.08 25.69 8.15
CA LYS A 95 48.49 26.85 7.35
C LYS A 95 49.32 26.44 6.13
N THR A 96 50.20 25.47 6.31
CA THR A 96 51.03 24.93 5.24
C THR A 96 50.20 24.14 4.24
N GLY A 97 49.23 23.34 4.71
CA GLY A 97 48.27 22.64 3.85
C GLY A 97 47.48 23.60 2.95
N LEU A 98 46.93 24.68 3.53
CA LEU A 98 46.19 25.71 2.76
C LEU A 98 47.09 26.48 1.79
N TRP A 99 48.31 26.82 2.20
CA TRP A 99 49.27 27.49 1.35
C TRP A 99 49.64 26.64 0.14
N GLU A 100 49.94 25.37 0.33
CA GLU A 100 50.24 24.44 -0.78
C GLU A 100 49.01 24.23 -1.67
N ALA A 101 47.82 24.03 -1.10
CA ALA A 101 46.58 23.94 -1.87
C ALA A 101 46.39 25.17 -2.78
N SER A 102 46.64 26.38 -2.26
CA SER A 102 46.49 27.62 -3.02
C SER A 102 47.38 27.68 -4.28
N LYS A 103 48.56 27.05 -4.24
CA LYS A 103 49.49 26.98 -5.37
C LYS A 103 49.00 26.02 -6.46
N LYS A 104 48.18 25.03 -6.11
CA LYS A 104 47.69 23.97 -7.02
C LYS A 104 46.37 24.31 -7.69
N VAL A 105 45.72 25.40 -7.29
CA VAL A 105 44.44 25.87 -7.84
C VAL A 105 44.68 26.80 -9.03
N GLU A 106 44.02 26.50 -10.15
CA GLU A 106 44.11 27.23 -11.43
C GLU A 106 42.80 27.94 -11.83
N LYS A 107 41.67 27.52 -11.26
CA LYS A 107 40.32 28.04 -11.54
C LYS A 107 39.46 27.95 -10.26
N PRO A 108 38.24 28.54 -10.22
CA PRO A 108 37.42 28.57 -9.02
C PRO A 108 37.28 27.18 -8.40
N THR A 109 37.68 27.03 -7.14
CA THR A 109 37.75 25.72 -6.46
C THR A 109 37.02 25.76 -5.14
N ILE A 110 36.18 24.76 -4.91
CA ILE A 110 35.56 24.48 -3.63
C ILE A 110 36.53 23.60 -2.84
N CYS A 111 36.98 24.09 -1.67
CA CYS A 111 37.84 23.31 -0.78
C CYS A 111 37.05 22.86 0.46
N ILE A 112 37.06 21.56 0.71
CA ILE A 112 36.50 20.95 1.92
C ILE A 112 37.66 20.45 2.78
N MET A 113 37.78 21.00 3.99
CA MET A 113 38.90 20.74 4.87
C MET A 113 38.48 19.88 6.07
N TYR A 114 39.25 18.82 6.36
CA TYR A 114 39.04 17.90 7.47
C TYR A 114 40.25 17.87 8.39
N VAL A 115 40.11 18.40 9.60
CA VAL A 115 41.16 18.46 10.63
C VAL A 115 40.50 18.33 12.00
N ASP A 116 41.23 17.82 12.99
CA ASP A 116 40.77 17.65 14.37
C ASP A 116 41.50 18.55 15.39
N ALA A 117 42.50 19.32 14.93
CA ALA A 117 43.28 20.26 15.73
C ALA A 117 43.44 21.65 15.05
N PRO A 118 43.69 22.72 15.84
CA PRO A 118 43.87 24.08 15.32
C PRO A 118 45.22 24.27 14.59
N PRO A 119 45.39 25.33 13.78
CA PRO A 119 46.67 25.68 13.17
C PRO A 119 47.73 26.08 14.23
N HIS A 120 49.02 25.92 13.91
CA HIS A 120 50.11 26.42 14.76
C HIS A 120 49.98 27.91 15.12
N HIS A 121 50.14 28.24 16.39
CA HIS A 121 50.05 29.61 16.91
C HIS A 121 51.12 29.90 17.97
N LYS A 122 51.35 31.18 18.27
CA LYS A 122 52.46 31.68 19.11
C LYS A 122 52.36 31.38 20.63
N TYR A 123 51.28 30.74 21.11
CA TYR A 123 51.01 30.62 22.55
C TYR A 123 52.01 29.71 23.31
N LYS A 124 52.40 30.14 24.52
CA LYS A 124 53.38 29.45 25.37
C LYS A 124 52.72 28.26 26.08
N GLY A 125 52.87 27.05 25.53
CA GLY A 125 52.66 25.83 26.33
C GLY A 125 52.12 24.59 25.60
N SER A 126 51.70 24.69 24.34
CA SER A 126 51.15 23.54 23.61
C SER A 126 52.06 22.99 22.51
N ASP A 127 52.98 23.80 21.97
CA ASP A 127 53.98 23.39 21.00
C ASP A 127 55.37 23.45 21.66
N PRO A 128 56.17 22.36 21.73
CA PRO A 128 57.61 22.53 21.92
C PRO A 128 58.05 23.38 20.73
N GLY A 129 58.40 24.67 20.93
CA GLY A 129 58.45 25.74 19.91
C GLY A 129 59.28 25.55 18.63
N GLU A 130 59.59 24.33 18.22
CA GLU A 130 60.11 23.87 16.96
C GLU A 130 59.09 23.89 15.80
N ASN A 131 57.82 23.45 15.93
CA ASN A 131 56.94 23.30 14.76
C ASN A 131 56.39 24.64 14.25
N TYR A 132 55.93 25.53 15.13
CA TYR A 132 55.61 26.92 14.75
C TYR A 132 56.82 27.65 14.15
N ALA A 133 58.04 27.40 14.65
CA ALA A 133 59.25 28.00 14.09
C ALA A 133 59.61 27.42 12.71
N LYS A 134 59.44 26.10 12.51
CA LYS A 134 59.60 25.42 11.22
C LYS A 134 58.57 25.90 10.19
N GLU A 135 57.33 26.12 10.62
CA GLU A 135 56.26 26.66 9.76
C GLU A 135 56.56 28.10 9.32
N ILE A 136 57.01 28.96 10.25
CA ILE A 136 57.46 30.32 9.95
C ILE A 136 58.68 30.31 9.01
N ALA A 137 59.61 29.37 9.19
CA ALA A 137 60.75 29.21 8.31
C ALA A 137 60.34 28.75 6.89
N ALA A 138 59.32 27.91 6.77
CA ALA A 138 58.83 27.39 5.50
C ALA A 138 57.98 28.39 4.71
N LEU A 139 57.09 29.12 5.37
CA LEU A 139 56.16 30.07 4.74
C LEU A 139 56.70 31.50 4.70
N GLY A 140 57.61 31.85 5.62
CA GLY A 140 58.02 33.21 5.92
C GLY A 140 57.07 33.89 6.92
N PRO A 141 57.57 34.88 7.70
CA PRO A 141 56.81 35.49 8.80
C PRO A 141 55.52 36.18 8.35
N THR A 142 55.45 36.66 7.10
CA THR A 142 54.25 37.29 6.55
C THR A 142 53.22 36.26 6.09
N ASN A 143 53.63 35.18 5.42
CA ASN A 143 52.68 34.20 4.87
C ASN A 143 52.22 33.17 5.91
N ALA A 144 52.95 33.02 7.02
CA ALA A 144 52.54 32.20 8.15
C ALA A 144 51.44 32.86 9.02
N GLN A 145 51.07 34.11 8.71
CA GLN A 145 49.93 34.78 9.34
C GLN A 145 48.62 34.29 8.74
N TRP A 146 47.69 33.86 9.60
CA TRP A 146 46.40 33.32 9.20
C TRP A 146 45.61 34.28 8.28
N CYS A 147 45.64 35.57 8.58
CA CYS A 147 44.95 36.61 7.81
C CYS A 147 45.48 36.74 6.36
N ASN A 148 46.77 36.48 6.12
CA ASN A 148 47.36 36.57 4.78
C ASN A 148 47.06 35.32 3.95
N ILE A 149 47.04 34.12 4.57
CA ILE A 149 46.55 32.89 3.92
C ILE A 149 45.07 33.06 3.54
N CYS A 150 44.26 33.58 4.47
CA CYS A 150 42.86 33.92 4.25
C CYS A 150 42.65 34.88 3.06
N ARG A 151 43.48 35.92 2.96
CA ARG A 151 43.46 36.86 1.81
C ARG A 151 43.86 36.16 0.50
N LEU A 152 44.92 35.35 0.53
CA LEU A 152 45.38 34.58 -0.63
C LEU A 152 44.31 33.65 -1.19
N LEU A 153 43.56 32.96 -0.33
CA LEU A 153 42.48 32.08 -0.74
C LEU A 153 41.35 32.85 -1.43
N ARG A 154 40.99 34.03 -0.88
CA ARG A 154 40.00 34.94 -1.50
C ARG A 154 40.46 35.41 -2.88
N ASP A 155 41.71 35.88 -3.00
CA ASP A 155 42.26 36.41 -4.25
C ASP A 155 42.35 35.36 -5.37
N ARG A 156 42.44 34.08 -5.01
CA ARG A 156 42.43 32.94 -5.95
C ARG A 156 41.05 32.36 -6.23
N GLU A 157 39.98 33.01 -5.78
CA GLU A 157 38.61 32.49 -5.87
C GLU A 157 38.47 31.07 -5.28
N ILE A 158 39.29 30.74 -4.27
CA ILE A 158 39.20 29.49 -3.53
C ILE A 158 38.13 29.69 -2.46
N GLN A 159 36.98 29.09 -2.70
CA GLN A 159 35.88 29.05 -1.73
C GLN A 159 36.15 27.92 -0.75
N ALA A 160 37.13 28.14 0.13
CA ALA A 160 37.46 27.24 1.21
C ALA A 160 36.39 27.36 2.31
N THR A 161 35.21 26.76 2.10
CA THR A 161 34.13 26.63 3.10
C THR A 161 34.07 27.78 4.12
N ASN A 162 34.19 29.05 3.71
CA ASN A 162 34.31 30.23 4.58
C ASN A 162 35.21 30.12 5.84
N GLY A 163 36.32 29.39 5.79
CA GLY A 163 37.17 29.14 6.98
C GLY A 163 36.51 28.21 8.00
N GLN A 164 35.52 27.42 7.61
CA GLN A 164 34.85 26.49 8.50
C GLN A 164 35.71 25.23 8.60
N CYS A 165 36.49 25.16 9.66
CA CYS A 165 37.09 23.90 10.06
C CYS A 165 35.95 23.04 10.64
N VAL A 166 35.62 21.95 9.93
CA VAL A 166 34.59 21.01 10.36
C VAL A 166 35.30 19.85 11.04
N GLN A 167 35.42 19.91 12.36
CA GLN A 167 35.67 18.68 13.12
C GLN A 167 34.44 17.80 12.88
N ILE A 168 34.62 16.56 12.41
CA ILE A 168 33.52 15.60 12.28
C ILE A 168 33.80 14.48 13.26
N GLY A 169 33.34 14.62 14.50
CA GLY A 169 33.37 13.53 15.47
C GLY A 169 32.21 12.55 15.24
N THR A 170 32.12 11.91 14.07
CA THR A 170 30.92 11.16 13.69
C THR A 170 31.20 10.04 12.69
N SER A 171 30.40 8.97 12.76
CA SER A 171 30.50 7.72 11.98
C SER A 171 30.01 7.83 10.51
N SER A 172 30.02 9.01 9.87
CA SER A 172 29.54 9.16 8.48
C SER A 172 30.08 10.40 7.72
N VAL A 173 31.34 10.34 7.26
CA VAL A 173 31.96 11.35 6.36
C VAL A 173 31.11 11.67 5.12
N VAL A 174 30.45 10.66 4.54
CA VAL A 174 29.59 10.81 3.34
C VAL A 174 28.48 11.82 3.59
N ARG A 175 27.74 11.66 4.69
CA ARG A 175 26.55 12.47 4.98
C ARG A 175 26.93 13.94 5.19
N ALA A 176 28.02 14.18 5.93
CA ALA A 176 28.53 15.53 6.17
C ALA A 176 28.97 16.22 4.87
N THR A 177 29.74 15.53 4.03
CA THR A 177 30.20 16.07 2.73
C THR A 177 29.02 16.43 1.83
N ILE A 178 28.04 15.54 1.72
CA ILE A 178 26.83 15.76 0.91
C ILE A 178 26.03 16.94 1.43
N GLY A 179 25.85 17.05 2.75
CA GLY A 179 25.17 18.19 3.37
C GLY A 179 25.83 19.53 3.04
N ILE A 180 27.18 19.58 3.06
CA ILE A 180 27.93 20.80 2.69
C ILE A 180 27.67 21.17 1.23
N LEU A 181 27.82 20.21 0.31
CA LEU A 181 27.59 20.45 -1.12
C LEU A 181 26.15 20.89 -1.42
N LEU A 182 25.16 20.34 -0.70
CA LEU A 182 23.76 20.72 -0.83
C LEU A 182 23.48 22.14 -0.29
N ASN A 183 24.04 22.50 0.87
CA ASN A 183 23.86 23.84 1.42
C ASN A 183 24.56 24.92 0.56
N LEU A 184 25.76 24.64 0.01
CA LEU A 184 26.44 25.50 -0.96
C LEU A 184 25.58 25.75 -2.22
N ALA A 185 24.78 24.76 -2.59
CA ALA A 185 23.81 24.79 -3.67
C ALA A 185 22.46 25.42 -3.30
N GLY A 186 22.24 25.81 -2.05
CA GLY A 186 20.99 26.39 -1.57
C GLY A 186 19.87 25.38 -1.34
N VAL A 187 20.21 24.11 -1.14
CA VAL A 187 19.28 23.04 -0.73
C VAL A 187 19.46 22.80 0.76
N GLU A 188 18.39 23.00 1.54
CA GLU A 188 18.40 22.75 2.99
C GLU A 188 18.73 21.28 3.30
N PHE A 189 19.63 21.06 4.26
CA PHE A 189 20.04 19.74 4.70
C PHE A 189 20.09 19.67 6.23
N GLU A 190 19.32 18.74 6.81
CA GLU A 190 19.32 18.49 8.25
C GLU A 190 20.43 17.53 8.69
N TYR A 191 21.29 18.02 9.58
CA TYR A 191 22.30 17.22 10.27
C TYR A 191 21.66 16.56 11.50
N ASP A 192 21.84 15.25 11.69
CA ASP A 192 21.29 14.52 12.85
C ASP A 192 22.19 14.65 14.09
N GLU A 193 21.74 14.17 15.25
CA GLU A 193 22.54 14.16 16.49
C GLU A 193 23.83 13.33 16.36
N LYS A 194 23.87 12.35 15.44
CA LYS A 194 25.09 11.61 15.15
C LYS A 194 26.09 12.47 14.40
N CYS A 195 25.63 13.39 13.54
CA CYS A 195 26.39 14.46 12.93
C CYS A 195 26.66 15.65 13.88
N ALA A 196 26.24 15.61 15.16
CA ALA A 196 26.26 16.76 16.09
C ALA A 196 27.64 17.37 16.36
N ASN A 197 28.71 16.65 16.02
CA ASN A 197 30.06 17.17 16.17
C ASN A 197 30.56 17.96 14.97
N VAL A 198 29.77 18.20 13.91
CA VAL A 198 30.06 19.16 12.83
C VAL A 198 30.13 20.55 13.48
N THR A 199 31.29 20.87 14.03
CA THR A 199 31.46 22.07 14.85
C THR A 199 31.85 23.19 13.91
N LYS A 200 31.09 24.29 13.95
CA LYS A 200 31.49 25.52 13.29
C LYS A 200 32.67 26.11 14.05
N LEU A 201 33.89 25.94 13.56
CA LEU A 201 34.97 26.85 13.93
C LEU A 201 34.73 28.18 13.19
N GLU A 202 34.05 29.11 13.85
CA GLU A 202 34.00 30.51 13.41
C GLU A 202 35.39 31.11 13.56
N PHE A 203 36.19 31.10 12.49
CA PHE A 203 37.21 32.13 12.35
C PHE A 203 36.48 33.42 11.98
N VAL A 204 36.31 34.28 12.98
CA VAL A 204 35.57 35.54 12.96
C VAL A 204 35.67 36.26 11.61
N ASN A 205 34.51 36.63 11.08
CA ASN A 205 34.27 37.55 9.96
C ASN A 205 35.51 38.12 9.28
N PHE A 206 35.73 37.65 8.06
CA PHE A 206 36.70 38.10 7.05
C PHE A 206 36.68 39.60 6.69
N GLU A 207 35.88 40.42 7.37
CA GLU A 207 35.74 41.86 7.12
C GLU A 207 35.98 42.75 8.34
N GLN A 208 36.00 42.23 9.58
CA GLN A 208 36.14 43.09 10.76
C GLN A 208 36.90 42.40 11.89
N THR A 209 38.24 42.43 11.82
CA THR A 209 39.14 42.99 12.84
C THR A 209 40.56 42.49 12.58
N LEU A 210 41.48 43.44 12.48
CA LEU A 210 42.92 43.21 12.65
C LEU A 210 43.12 42.76 14.09
N VAL A 211 43.32 41.46 14.33
CA VAL A 211 43.71 40.98 15.66
C VAL A 211 44.99 40.18 15.51
N ASP A 212 46.00 40.61 16.26
CA ASP A 212 47.28 39.92 16.48
C ASP A 212 47.04 38.46 16.89
N ASP A 213 47.97 37.56 16.54
CA ASP A 213 47.99 36.13 16.91
C ASP A 213 47.93 35.86 18.44
N SER A 214 47.91 36.92 19.28
CA SER A 214 47.89 36.85 20.73
C SER A 214 46.52 36.62 21.37
N ASP A 215 45.41 36.72 20.62
CA ASP A 215 44.04 36.71 21.17
C ASP A 215 43.25 35.41 20.91
N TYR A 216 43.95 34.35 20.48
CA TYR A 216 43.33 33.05 20.13
C TYR A 216 42.61 32.37 21.33
N ASP A 217 42.99 32.68 22.57
CA ASP A 217 42.68 31.85 23.75
C ASP A 217 41.48 32.32 24.60
N THR A 218 40.88 33.51 24.38
CA THR A 218 39.90 34.04 25.37
C THR A 218 38.42 33.92 25.04
N LYS A 219 38.02 33.43 23.85
CA LYS A 219 36.58 33.46 23.44
C LYS A 219 35.99 32.24 22.73
N GLN A 220 36.65 31.09 22.65
CA GLN A 220 35.99 29.90 22.10
C GLN A 220 35.31 29.06 23.19
N ARG A 221 34.04 29.39 23.48
CA ARG A 221 33.10 28.40 24.02
C ARG A 221 32.62 27.54 22.85
N HIS A 222 32.88 26.23 22.91
CA HIS A 222 32.26 25.23 22.03
C HIS A 222 30.74 25.35 22.14
N THR A 223 30.12 26.07 21.19
CA THR A 223 28.67 26.22 21.13
C THR A 223 28.22 25.48 19.89
N ILE A 224 27.51 24.37 20.09
CA ILE A 224 26.97 23.51 19.02
C ILE A 224 25.83 24.29 18.35
N ASN A 225 26.09 24.89 17.18
CA ASN A 225 25.06 25.55 16.38
C ASN A 225 24.96 24.86 15.00
N PRO A 226 23.75 24.67 14.46
CA PRO A 226 23.58 24.12 13.11
C PRO A 226 24.29 25.01 12.08
N VAL A 227 25.00 24.36 11.16
CA VAL A 227 25.89 24.99 10.19
C VAL A 227 25.08 25.75 9.13
N ASN A 228 25.02 27.09 9.24
CA ASN A 228 24.56 27.97 8.15
C ASN A 228 25.72 28.22 7.17
N ILE A 229 25.79 27.42 6.09
CA ILE A 229 26.68 27.66 4.95
C ILE A 229 26.02 28.66 3.99
N THR A 230 26.73 29.73 3.65
CA THR A 230 26.27 30.70 2.64
C THR A 230 26.19 30.05 1.26
N THR A 231 25.02 30.14 0.63
CA THR A 231 24.79 29.67 -0.74
C THR A 231 25.65 30.46 -1.73
N ILE A 232 26.23 29.77 -2.71
CA ILE A 232 26.92 30.40 -3.83
C ILE A 232 25.89 30.57 -4.95
N GLU A 233 25.48 31.81 -5.23
CA GLU A 233 24.41 32.13 -6.19
C GLU A 233 24.68 31.54 -7.59
N ASP A 234 25.94 31.55 -8.04
CA ASP A 234 26.38 30.92 -9.31
C ASP A 234 26.16 29.40 -9.36
N ILE A 235 26.19 28.71 -8.21
CA ILE A 235 25.96 27.25 -8.10
C ILE A 235 24.46 26.95 -8.07
N LYS A 236 23.68 27.80 -7.41
CA LYS A 236 22.22 27.69 -7.34
C LYS A 236 21.57 27.71 -8.73
N ASP A 237 22.06 28.58 -9.62
CA ASP A 237 21.57 28.68 -11.01
C ASP A 237 22.06 27.54 -11.91
N LYS A 238 23.17 26.87 -11.53
CA LYS A 238 23.78 25.76 -12.28
C LYS A 238 23.22 24.38 -11.96
N ILE A 239 22.50 24.18 -10.85
CA ILE A 239 21.69 22.96 -10.64
C ILE A 239 20.49 23.04 -11.59
N GLY A 240 20.76 22.84 -12.87
CA GLY A 240 19.73 22.67 -13.88
C GLY A 240 18.86 21.48 -13.47
N ASN A 241 17.55 21.63 -13.59
CA ASN A 241 16.55 20.65 -13.16
C ASN A 241 16.95 19.22 -13.61
N PRO A 242 17.50 18.36 -12.71
CA PRO A 242 18.03 17.06 -13.11
C PRO A 242 16.96 16.13 -13.68
N VAL A 243 15.70 16.34 -13.27
CA VAL A 243 14.54 15.66 -13.84
C VAL A 243 14.30 16.10 -15.29
N ALA A 244 14.43 17.39 -15.62
CA ALA A 244 14.30 17.86 -17.00
C ALA A 244 15.40 17.29 -17.89
N ASN A 245 16.65 17.28 -17.40
CA ASN A 245 17.79 16.71 -18.12
C ASN A 245 17.66 15.20 -18.35
N PHE A 246 17.05 14.47 -17.43
CA PHE A 246 16.76 13.04 -17.55
C PHE A 246 15.84 12.73 -18.74
N HIS A 247 14.87 13.62 -19.02
CA HIS A 247 13.95 13.47 -20.14
C HIS A 247 14.49 14.02 -21.46
N SER A 248 15.38 15.01 -21.43
CA SER A 248 15.87 15.69 -22.63
C SER A 248 17.19 15.14 -23.20
N SER A 249 17.99 14.41 -22.42
CA SER A 249 19.33 13.92 -22.82
C SER A 249 19.49 12.43 -22.55
N GLU A 250 19.64 11.63 -23.61
CA GLU A 250 19.87 10.17 -23.48
C GLU A 250 21.24 9.86 -22.85
N GLU A 251 22.25 10.68 -23.10
CA GLU A 251 23.57 10.58 -22.46
C GLU A 251 23.47 10.77 -20.94
N TYR A 252 22.67 11.75 -20.49
CA TYR A 252 22.42 11.98 -19.07
C TYR A 252 21.59 10.87 -18.45
N LYS A 253 20.59 10.35 -19.19
CA LYS A 253 19.81 9.18 -18.77
C LYS A 253 20.72 7.97 -18.55
N GLU A 254 21.64 7.68 -19.46
CA GLU A 254 22.61 6.59 -19.31
C GLU A 254 23.53 6.78 -18.10
N LEU A 255 24.01 8.01 -17.87
CA LEU A 255 24.79 8.36 -16.69
C LEU A 255 24.00 8.08 -15.40
N VAL A 256 22.72 8.50 -15.35
CA VAL A 256 21.83 8.27 -14.20
C VAL A 256 21.67 6.77 -13.94
N PHE A 257 21.40 5.95 -14.96
CA PHE A 257 21.32 4.49 -14.79
C PHE A 257 22.63 3.87 -14.28
N LYS A 258 23.79 4.32 -14.78
CA LYS A 258 25.11 3.86 -14.33
C LYS A 258 25.38 4.23 -12.87
N VAL A 259 25.06 5.45 -12.48
CA VAL A 259 25.22 5.92 -11.09
C VAL A 259 24.32 5.11 -10.15
N PHE A 260 23.04 4.96 -10.49
CA PHE A 260 22.10 4.17 -9.67
C PHE A 260 22.50 2.69 -9.58
N HIS A 261 23.08 2.11 -10.63
CA HIS A 261 23.59 0.74 -10.59
C HIS A 261 24.71 0.56 -9.55
N ASN A 262 25.53 1.58 -9.32
CA ASN A 262 26.60 1.56 -8.30
C ASN A 262 26.10 1.96 -6.91
N LEU A 263 25.15 2.89 -6.83
CA LEU A 263 24.59 3.40 -5.57
C LEU A 263 23.73 2.35 -4.85
N LEU A 264 22.97 1.53 -5.59
CA LEU A 264 22.01 0.56 -5.02
C LEU A 264 22.65 -0.74 -4.49
N ARG A 265 23.92 -0.71 -4.08
CA ARG A 265 24.64 -1.83 -3.46
C ARG A 265 24.51 -1.77 -1.92
N PRO A 266 24.57 -2.90 -1.19
CA PRO A 266 24.41 -2.93 0.27
C PRO A 266 25.33 -1.96 1.00
N GLU A 267 26.56 -1.79 0.54
CA GLU A 267 27.57 -0.94 1.18
C GLU A 267 27.34 0.56 0.96
N ARG A 268 26.49 0.94 -0.03
CA ARG A 268 26.35 2.34 -0.51
C ARG A 268 24.92 2.85 -0.53
N VAL A 269 23.93 1.98 -0.35
CA VAL A 269 22.51 2.32 -0.48
C VAL A 269 22.04 3.36 0.52
N LEU A 270 22.70 3.55 1.66
CA LEU A 270 22.32 4.62 2.60
C LEU A 270 22.63 6.02 2.04
N ALA A 271 23.62 6.18 1.17
CA ALA A 271 23.86 7.46 0.50
C ALA A 271 22.75 7.89 -0.45
N PHE A 272 21.96 6.93 -0.94
CA PHE A 272 20.73 7.22 -1.64
C PHE A 272 19.76 8.08 -0.80
N THR A 273 19.79 7.93 0.53
CA THR A 273 18.86 8.59 1.45
C THR A 273 19.29 9.99 1.88
N TYR A 274 20.51 10.42 1.55
CA TYR A 274 21.05 11.71 2.00
C TYR A 274 20.68 12.87 1.07
N ASN A 275 20.13 12.61 -0.11
CA ASN A 275 19.77 13.67 -1.05
C ASN A 275 18.38 13.45 -1.64
N THR A 276 17.46 14.38 -1.39
CA THR A 276 16.09 14.37 -1.93
C THR A 276 16.05 14.34 -3.46
N LEU A 277 17.09 14.83 -4.14
CA LEU A 277 17.28 14.73 -5.59
C LEU A 277 17.32 13.27 -6.07
N PHE A 278 18.01 12.39 -5.34
CA PHE A 278 18.06 10.97 -5.68
C PHE A 278 16.69 10.33 -5.58
N GLY A 279 15.90 10.72 -4.58
CA GLY A 279 14.50 10.36 -4.49
C GLY A 279 13.74 10.74 -5.75
N LYS A 280 13.84 12.01 -6.18
CA LYS A 280 13.18 12.52 -7.41
C LYS A 280 13.63 11.78 -8.68
N LEU A 281 14.94 11.61 -8.89
CA LEU A 281 15.48 10.86 -10.04
C LEU A 281 15.07 9.38 -10.03
N TRP A 282 15.05 8.75 -8.85
CA TRP A 282 14.55 7.39 -8.70
C TRP A 282 13.09 7.25 -9.12
N ARG A 283 12.25 8.26 -8.83
CA ARG A 283 10.86 8.28 -9.31
C ARG A 283 10.76 8.39 -10.82
N GLU A 284 11.62 9.17 -11.46
CA GLU A 284 11.69 9.22 -12.92
C GLU A 284 12.15 7.89 -13.52
N ILE A 285 13.19 7.26 -12.97
CA ILE A 285 13.62 5.91 -13.36
C ILE A 285 12.45 4.92 -13.23
N CYS A 286 11.70 4.97 -12.13
CA CYS A 286 10.56 4.09 -11.91
C CYS A 286 9.42 4.26 -12.92
N LYS A 287 9.28 5.44 -13.55
CA LYS A 287 8.28 5.71 -14.60
C LYS A 287 8.65 5.07 -15.94
N GLU A 288 9.94 4.84 -16.20
CA GLU A 288 10.47 4.26 -17.43
C GLU A 288 10.25 2.73 -17.52
N ARG A 289 8.99 2.29 -17.50
CA ARG A 289 8.60 0.86 -17.47
C ARG A 289 8.99 0.07 -18.72
N LYS A 290 9.29 0.75 -19.84
CA LYS A 290 9.70 0.11 -21.09
C LYS A 290 11.22 -0.10 -21.20
N ASP A 291 12.01 0.48 -20.31
CA ASP A 291 13.45 0.38 -20.31
C ASP A 291 13.91 -0.82 -19.48
N PRO A 292 14.57 -1.84 -20.07
CA PRO A 292 15.01 -3.03 -19.34
C PRO A 292 16.04 -2.71 -18.24
N ARG A 293 16.77 -1.59 -18.33
CA ARG A 293 17.72 -1.14 -17.30
C ARG A 293 17.03 -0.88 -15.97
N ARG A 294 15.77 -0.41 -15.99
CA ARG A 294 14.97 -0.15 -14.79
C ARG A 294 14.71 -1.42 -14.01
N ASP A 295 14.38 -2.53 -14.68
CA ASP A 295 14.06 -3.78 -13.99
C ASP A 295 15.26 -4.34 -13.25
N ALA A 296 16.45 -4.26 -13.86
CA ALA A 296 17.71 -4.64 -13.21
C ALA A 296 17.99 -3.81 -11.95
N LEU A 297 17.69 -2.50 -11.96
CA LEU A 297 17.85 -1.64 -10.79
C LEU A 297 16.84 -1.95 -9.69
N VAL A 298 15.58 -2.21 -10.04
CA VAL A 298 14.53 -2.55 -9.07
C VAL A 298 14.78 -3.91 -8.42
N GLU A 299 15.20 -4.91 -9.20
CA GLU A 299 15.60 -6.21 -8.67
C GLU A 299 16.79 -6.08 -7.72
N ARG A 300 17.80 -5.28 -8.11
CA ARG A 300 18.96 -5.01 -7.28
C ARG A 300 18.60 -4.32 -5.98
N LEU A 301 17.77 -3.27 -6.01
CA LEU A 301 17.28 -2.63 -4.78
C LEU A 301 16.53 -3.64 -3.89
N GLY A 302 15.67 -4.48 -4.48
CA GLY A 302 14.97 -5.54 -3.75
C GLY A 302 15.93 -6.51 -3.07
N HIS A 303 16.95 -6.98 -3.77
CA HIS A 303 18.00 -7.85 -3.22
C HIS A 303 18.81 -7.13 -2.12
N THR A 304 19.21 -5.88 -2.34
CA THR A 304 19.94 -5.07 -1.36
C THR A 304 19.13 -4.91 -0.07
N VAL A 305 17.83 -4.60 -0.16
CA VAL A 305 16.94 -4.50 1.01
C VAL A 305 16.85 -5.80 1.81
N THR A 306 16.99 -6.97 1.17
CA THR A 306 16.97 -8.26 1.88
C THR A 306 18.27 -8.54 2.67
N LEU A 307 19.37 -7.88 2.32
CA LEU A 307 20.67 -8.03 2.96
C LEU A 307 20.92 -7.00 4.08
N MET A 308 20.07 -5.98 4.20
CA MET A 308 20.22 -4.89 5.18
C MET A 308 19.69 -5.27 6.56
N ASP A 309 20.25 -4.65 7.60
CA ASP A 309 19.72 -4.69 8.96
C ASP A 309 18.40 -3.90 9.09
N HIS A 310 17.69 -4.13 10.21
CA HIS A 310 16.37 -3.53 10.44
C HIS A 310 16.41 -1.99 10.51
N GLN A 311 17.46 -1.40 11.08
CA GLN A 311 17.56 0.05 11.25
C GLN A 311 17.83 0.74 9.91
N SER A 312 18.80 0.23 9.14
CA SER A 312 19.12 0.76 7.82
C SER A 312 17.92 0.63 6.85
N ARG A 313 17.17 -0.47 6.94
CA ARG A 313 15.95 -0.67 6.15
C ARG A 313 14.85 0.34 6.50
N ALA A 314 14.68 0.68 7.77
CA ALA A 314 13.70 1.68 8.20
C ALA A 314 14.04 3.08 7.66
N ILE A 315 15.32 3.48 7.71
CA ILE A 315 15.80 4.76 7.16
C ILE A 315 15.50 4.84 5.66
N LEU A 316 15.87 3.80 4.91
CA LEU A 316 15.62 3.73 3.47
C LEU A 316 14.12 3.77 3.13
N GLN A 317 13.29 3.06 3.91
CA GLN A 317 11.84 3.07 3.69
C GLN A 317 11.24 4.46 3.95
N SER A 318 11.64 5.13 5.04
CA SER A 318 11.20 6.51 5.33
C SER A 318 11.57 7.45 4.20
N PHE A 319 12.82 7.41 3.73
CA PHE A 319 13.27 8.27 2.63
C PHE A 319 12.52 8.00 1.31
N ILE A 320 12.27 6.73 0.99
CA ILE A 320 11.45 6.35 -0.16
C ILE A 320 10.05 6.96 0.02
N ASP A 321 9.46 6.90 1.21
CA ASP A 321 8.14 7.48 1.46
C ASP A 321 8.15 9.01 1.39
N ASP A 322 9.23 9.68 1.79
CA ASP A 322 9.41 11.13 1.71
C ASP A 322 9.69 11.64 0.29
N SER A 323 10.29 10.82 -0.57
CA SER A 323 10.44 11.17 -2.00
C SER A 323 9.10 11.29 -2.75
N TYR A 324 7.99 10.89 -2.15
CA TYR A 324 6.64 11.14 -2.66
C TYR A 324 6.06 12.50 -2.20
N ASP A 325 6.76 13.24 -1.35
CA ASP A 325 6.34 14.55 -0.89
C ASP A 325 6.56 15.61 -1.98
N ASN A 326 5.46 16.10 -2.52
CA ASN A 326 5.42 17.15 -3.53
C ASN A 326 4.77 18.43 -2.98
N THR A 327 4.85 18.69 -1.67
CA THR A 327 4.14 19.83 -1.02
C THR A 327 4.38 21.16 -1.73
N SER A 328 5.63 21.49 -2.07
CA SER A 328 5.95 22.73 -2.80
C SER A 328 5.33 22.80 -4.21
N GLU A 329 5.24 21.67 -4.92
CA GLU A 329 4.58 21.61 -6.23
C GLU A 329 3.06 21.82 -6.06
N ILE A 330 2.45 21.18 -5.06
CA ILE A 330 1.02 21.30 -4.76
C ILE A 330 0.67 22.75 -4.43
N GLU A 331 1.44 23.41 -3.56
CA GLU A 331 1.25 24.81 -3.21
C GLU A 331 1.33 25.72 -4.44
N SER A 332 2.32 25.49 -5.32
CA SER A 332 2.44 26.24 -6.58
C SER A 332 1.25 26.05 -7.52
N ILE A 333 0.62 24.87 -7.54
CA ILE A 333 -0.57 24.57 -8.34
C ILE A 333 -1.82 25.23 -7.74
N ILE A 334 -1.90 25.31 -6.41
CA ILE A 334 -3.06 25.86 -5.69
C ILE A 334 -3.06 27.40 -5.72
N LEU A 335 -1.89 28.02 -5.62
CA LEU A 335 -1.72 29.48 -5.48
C LEU A 335 -2.50 30.32 -6.52
N PRO A 336 -2.54 29.95 -7.82
CA PRO A 336 -3.32 30.69 -8.84
C PRO A 336 -4.84 30.66 -8.64
N TYR A 337 -5.37 29.68 -7.91
CA TYR A 337 -6.81 29.47 -7.73
C TYR A 337 -7.39 30.23 -6.52
N GLY A 338 -6.55 31.00 -5.82
CA GLY A 338 -6.94 31.97 -4.81
C GLY A 338 -7.12 31.39 -3.40
N SER A 339 -6.87 32.25 -2.40
CA SER A 339 -7.05 31.98 -0.97
C SER A 339 -8.45 32.36 -0.47
N VAL A 340 -9.43 32.50 -1.35
CA VAL A 340 -10.78 32.96 -0.99
C VAL A 340 -11.79 32.13 -1.76
N GLY A 341 -12.54 31.28 -1.06
CA GLY A 341 -13.56 30.44 -1.67
C GLY A 341 -13.91 29.21 -0.83
N PRO A 342 -14.82 28.36 -1.31
CA PRO A 342 -15.05 27.07 -0.68
C PRO A 342 -13.84 26.15 -0.87
N PHE A 343 -13.42 25.47 0.19
CA PHE A 343 -12.30 24.53 0.23
C PHE A 343 -12.78 23.14 0.63
N TYR A 344 -12.18 22.11 0.02
CA TYR A 344 -12.28 20.74 0.49
C TYR A 344 -11.34 20.51 1.67
N VAL A 345 -11.89 19.94 2.74
CA VAL A 345 -11.18 19.53 3.97
C VAL A 345 -11.64 18.13 4.39
N ILE A 346 -10.83 17.44 5.20
CA ILE A 346 -11.15 16.11 5.73
C ILE A 346 -11.24 16.18 7.26
N ASP A 347 -12.27 15.53 7.82
CA ASP A 347 -12.56 15.47 9.27
C ASP A 347 -11.99 14.22 9.95
N HIS A 348 -10.93 13.62 9.41
CA HIS A 348 -10.44 12.32 9.83
C HIS A 348 -9.09 12.42 10.53
N GLU A 349 -8.94 11.69 11.63
CA GLU A 349 -7.75 11.70 12.50
C GLU A 349 -6.76 10.55 12.23
N GLU A 350 -7.18 9.46 11.54
CA GLU A 350 -6.23 8.41 11.19
C GLU A 350 -5.32 8.83 10.03
N ASP A 351 -4.02 8.93 10.34
CA ASP A 351 -2.93 9.13 9.40
C ASP A 351 -2.73 7.86 8.55
N LEU A 352 -3.34 7.82 7.36
CA LEU A 352 -3.16 6.72 6.41
C LEU A 352 -1.80 6.85 5.73
N SER A 353 -0.99 5.79 5.80
CA SER A 353 0.32 5.78 5.15
C SER A 353 0.22 6.00 3.63
N ARG A 354 1.21 6.69 3.04
CA ARG A 354 1.31 6.88 1.57
C ARG A 354 1.22 5.54 0.84
N LYS A 355 1.86 4.50 1.38
CA LYS A 355 1.80 3.13 0.87
C LYS A 355 0.36 2.60 0.76
N ALA A 356 -0.47 2.79 1.78
CA ALA A 356 -1.87 2.37 1.75
C ALA A 356 -2.68 3.12 0.68
N LEU A 357 -2.37 4.40 0.43
CA LEU A 357 -3.01 5.20 -0.63
C LEU A 357 -2.58 4.74 -2.03
N PHE A 358 -1.30 4.41 -2.22
CA PHE A 358 -0.78 3.98 -3.52
C PHE A 358 -1.11 2.53 -3.87
N GLU A 359 -1.37 1.66 -2.88
CA GLU A 359 -1.75 0.26 -3.06
C GLU A 359 -2.98 0.10 -3.97
N ILE A 360 -3.89 1.07 -3.96
CA ILE A 360 -5.07 1.04 -4.81
C ILE A 360 -4.74 1.05 -6.31
N GLY A 361 -3.61 1.65 -6.71
CA GLY A 361 -3.15 1.67 -8.10
C GLY A 361 -2.62 0.33 -8.58
N LEU A 362 -2.22 -0.54 -7.65
CA LEU A 362 -1.61 -1.85 -7.91
C LEU A 362 -2.65 -2.97 -7.93
N SER A 363 -3.36 -3.15 -6.81
CA SER A 363 -4.24 -4.32 -6.63
C SER A 363 -5.71 -4.00 -6.89
N CYS A 364 -6.15 -2.77 -6.57
CA CYS A 364 -7.58 -2.45 -6.39
C CYS A 364 -8.27 -3.42 -5.41
N ALA A 365 -7.51 -4.01 -4.48
CA ALA A 365 -8.03 -4.95 -3.51
C ALA A 365 -9.08 -4.27 -2.60
N PRO A 366 -10.02 -5.03 -2.03
CA PRO A 366 -11.11 -4.45 -1.25
C PRO A 366 -10.63 -3.57 -0.08
N GLN A 367 -9.53 -3.94 0.59
CA GLN A 367 -8.94 -3.12 1.67
C GLN A 367 -8.37 -1.79 1.13
N ALA A 368 -7.73 -1.79 -0.04
CA ALA A 368 -7.17 -0.57 -0.63
C ALA A 368 -8.26 0.39 -1.10
N VAL A 369 -9.37 -0.13 -1.61
CA VAL A 369 -10.56 0.66 -1.97
C VAL A 369 -11.20 1.28 -0.73
N GLN A 370 -11.22 0.56 0.39
CA GLN A 370 -11.74 1.08 1.66
C GLN A 370 -10.97 2.32 2.14
N SER A 371 -9.64 2.35 2.01
CA SER A 371 -8.81 3.52 2.38
C SER A 371 -9.23 4.79 1.61
N VAL A 372 -9.51 4.67 0.32
CA VAL A 372 -9.96 5.81 -0.50
C VAL A 372 -11.43 6.15 -0.21
N LEU A 373 -12.27 5.17 0.13
CA LEU A 373 -13.65 5.45 0.55
C LEU A 373 -13.68 6.23 1.87
N GLN A 374 -12.78 5.94 2.82
CA GLN A 374 -12.62 6.72 4.05
C GLN A 374 -12.34 8.21 3.73
N LEU A 375 -11.45 8.50 2.77
CA LEU A 375 -11.22 9.86 2.24
C LEU A 375 -12.53 10.52 1.79
N LEU A 376 -13.21 9.88 0.85
CA LEU A 376 -14.39 10.43 0.17
C LEU A 376 -15.58 10.59 1.12
N THR A 377 -15.65 9.76 2.17
CA THR A 377 -16.69 9.84 3.19
C THR A 377 -16.44 10.97 4.18
N GLY A 378 -15.18 11.24 4.56
CA GLY A 378 -14.77 12.33 5.44
C GLY A 378 -14.67 13.72 4.78
N LEU A 379 -14.80 13.80 3.46
CA LEU A 379 -14.70 15.05 2.70
C LEU A 379 -15.83 16.04 3.04
N ARG A 380 -15.47 17.29 3.33
CA ARG A 380 -16.39 18.43 3.55
C ARG A 380 -15.98 19.67 2.78
N ILE A 381 -16.94 20.57 2.60
CA ILE A 381 -16.73 21.90 2.04
C ILE A 381 -16.81 22.92 3.18
N THR A 382 -15.79 23.77 3.31
CA THR A 382 -15.78 24.92 4.23
C THR A 382 -15.57 26.20 3.45
N THR A 383 -16.17 27.31 3.88
CA THR A 383 -15.94 28.65 3.30
C THR A 383 -14.87 29.44 4.04
N GLN A 384 -14.42 28.97 5.21
CA GLN A 384 -13.36 29.59 5.99
C GLN A 384 -12.02 28.94 5.67
N LEU A 385 -10.98 29.75 5.49
CA LEU A 385 -9.63 29.25 5.24
C LEU A 385 -9.11 28.61 6.54
N PRO A 386 -8.65 27.35 6.51
CA PRO A 386 -8.03 26.74 7.69
C PRO A 386 -6.81 27.57 8.10
N ASN A 387 -6.75 28.01 9.37
CA ASN A 387 -5.65 28.85 9.87
C ASN A 387 -4.29 28.20 9.56
N GLN A 388 -3.34 28.97 9.01
CA GLN A 388 -1.96 28.52 8.72
C GLN A 388 -1.23 27.97 9.95
N LYS A 389 -1.63 28.37 11.17
CA LYS A 389 -1.08 27.85 12.44
C LYS A 389 -1.40 26.36 12.68
N CYS A 390 -2.39 25.81 11.98
CA CYS A 390 -2.94 24.50 12.25
C CYS A 390 -2.50 23.41 11.25
N ASN A 391 -1.45 23.56 10.42
CA ASN A 391 -1.00 22.59 9.38
C ASN A 391 -2.14 21.71 8.79
N LEU A 392 -3.25 22.32 8.37
CA LEU A 392 -4.39 21.60 7.79
C LEU A 392 -4.31 21.75 6.28
N SER A 393 -4.09 20.65 5.58
CA SER A 393 -4.14 20.60 4.12
C SER A 393 -5.53 20.99 3.63
N TYR A 394 -5.60 21.81 2.58
CA TYR A 394 -6.85 22.21 1.94
C TYR A 394 -6.72 22.20 0.43
N ILE A 395 -7.86 22.07 -0.27
CA ILE A 395 -7.91 22.08 -1.74
C ILE A 395 -9.05 22.98 -2.20
N PRO A 396 -8.81 24.00 -3.04
CA PRO A 396 -9.87 24.85 -3.59
C PRO A 396 -10.90 24.07 -4.42
N VAL A 397 -12.20 24.36 -4.20
CA VAL A 397 -13.29 23.69 -4.93
C VAL A 397 -13.34 24.10 -6.41
N ASN A 398 -12.81 25.28 -6.76
CA ASN A 398 -12.78 25.84 -8.12
C ASN A 398 -11.72 25.22 -9.05
N LEU A 399 -10.89 24.29 -8.55
CA LEU A 399 -9.92 23.58 -9.38
C LEU A 399 -10.61 22.82 -10.54
N PRO A 400 -9.95 22.60 -11.68
CA PRO A 400 -10.47 21.72 -12.72
C PRO A 400 -10.46 20.27 -12.24
N SER A 401 -11.40 19.44 -12.74
CA SER A 401 -11.63 18.08 -12.23
C SER A 401 -10.39 17.19 -12.27
N ASN A 402 -9.55 17.31 -13.30
CA ASN A 402 -8.28 16.60 -13.40
C ASN A 402 -7.32 16.92 -12.24
N LEU A 403 -7.19 18.19 -11.86
CA LEU A 403 -6.35 18.62 -10.74
C LEU A 403 -6.98 18.25 -9.39
N LYS A 404 -8.32 18.29 -9.26
CA LYS A 404 -9.00 17.82 -8.04
C LYS A 404 -8.60 16.39 -7.71
N PHE A 405 -8.78 15.44 -8.64
CA PHE A 405 -8.43 14.03 -8.37
C PHE A 405 -6.92 13.78 -8.28
N LYS A 406 -6.09 14.65 -8.85
CA LYS A 406 -4.63 14.60 -8.68
C LYS A 406 -4.20 14.97 -7.25
N LEU A 407 -4.85 16.00 -6.69
CA LEU A 407 -4.44 16.63 -5.43
C LEU A 407 -5.20 16.14 -4.20
N LEU A 408 -6.41 15.62 -4.32
CA LEU A 408 -7.22 15.10 -3.19
C LEU A 408 -6.49 14.24 -2.14
N PRO A 409 -5.56 13.32 -2.48
CA PRO A 409 -4.78 12.59 -1.47
C PRO A 409 -3.96 13.49 -0.52
N HIS A 410 -3.62 14.72 -0.92
CA HIS A 410 -2.94 15.72 -0.08
C HIS A 410 -3.71 16.04 1.20
N LEU A 411 -5.04 15.92 1.19
CA LEU A 411 -5.90 16.14 2.35
C LEU A 411 -5.75 15.04 3.41
N MET A 412 -5.36 13.83 3.02
CA MET A 412 -5.12 12.73 3.96
C MET A 412 -3.67 12.71 4.43
N ARG A 413 -2.73 12.87 3.48
CA ARG A 413 -1.31 12.92 3.79
C ARG A 413 -0.66 14.05 3.00
N PRO A 414 -0.15 15.09 3.66
CA PRO A 414 0.55 16.20 3.01
C PRO A 414 1.62 15.73 2.03
N GLY A 415 1.79 16.49 0.95
CA GLY A 415 2.71 16.16 -0.15
C GLY A 415 2.25 15.09 -1.15
N THR A 416 1.18 14.35 -0.89
CA THR A 416 0.80 13.23 -1.77
C THR A 416 0.09 13.70 -3.04
N MET A 417 0.59 13.26 -4.20
CA MET A 417 -0.03 13.50 -5.52
C MET A 417 -0.27 12.18 -6.26
N PHE A 418 -1.41 12.07 -6.92
CA PHE A 418 -1.75 10.89 -7.71
C PHE A 418 -1.33 11.02 -9.18
N SER A 419 -0.96 9.88 -9.78
CA SER A 419 -0.80 9.77 -11.23
C SER A 419 -2.17 9.77 -11.92
N LEU A 420 -2.19 9.87 -13.25
CA LEU A 420 -3.43 9.81 -14.05
C LEU A 420 -4.27 8.56 -13.71
N ARG A 421 -3.62 7.38 -13.63
CA ARG A 421 -4.28 6.12 -13.30
C ARG A 421 -4.92 6.13 -11.91
N LEU A 422 -4.17 6.56 -10.89
CA LEU A 422 -4.67 6.63 -9.51
C LEU A 422 -5.83 7.64 -9.38
N SER A 423 -5.69 8.78 -10.05
CA SER A 423 -6.74 9.80 -10.13
C SER A 423 -8.01 9.23 -10.78
N ALA A 424 -7.87 8.45 -11.86
CA ALA A 424 -8.98 7.80 -12.54
C ALA A 424 -9.67 6.73 -11.68
N ILE A 425 -8.90 5.92 -10.94
CA ILE A 425 -9.45 4.92 -10.00
C ILE A 425 -10.21 5.64 -8.87
N MET A 426 -9.63 6.70 -8.30
CA MET A 426 -10.30 7.48 -7.26
C MET A 426 -11.57 8.16 -7.77
N ALA A 427 -11.55 8.72 -8.98
CA ALA A 427 -12.75 9.28 -9.63
C ALA A 427 -13.81 8.20 -9.88
N SER A 428 -13.41 7.00 -10.29
CA SER A 428 -14.32 5.85 -10.46
C SER A 428 -14.99 5.50 -9.13
N ILE A 429 -14.24 5.47 -8.03
CA ILE A 429 -14.78 5.24 -6.70
C ILE A 429 -15.70 6.39 -6.27
N ALA A 430 -15.34 7.65 -6.54
CA ALA A 430 -16.20 8.81 -6.28
C ALA A 430 -17.54 8.73 -7.03
N LYS A 431 -17.52 8.31 -8.30
CA LYS A 431 -18.72 8.08 -9.12
C LYS A 431 -19.59 6.94 -8.57
N ILE A 432 -18.99 5.80 -8.22
CA ILE A 432 -19.69 4.63 -7.64
C ILE A 432 -20.25 4.99 -6.26
N SER A 433 -19.49 5.73 -5.47
CA SER A 433 -19.86 6.11 -4.11
C SER A 433 -20.89 7.24 -4.04
N GLY A 434 -21.17 7.92 -5.15
CA GLY A 434 -22.10 9.04 -5.15
C GLY A 434 -21.66 10.18 -4.24
N SER A 435 -20.35 10.38 -4.09
CA SER A 435 -19.77 11.43 -3.26
C SER A 435 -20.11 12.83 -3.79
N ILE A 436 -19.74 13.87 -3.04
CA ILE A 436 -19.89 15.29 -3.46
C ILE A 436 -19.17 15.54 -4.81
N LEU A 437 -18.16 14.72 -5.12
CA LEU A 437 -17.36 14.80 -6.34
C LEU A 437 -17.93 14.01 -7.52
N ARG A 438 -19.15 13.47 -7.43
CA ARG A 438 -19.74 12.61 -8.48
C ARG A 438 -19.76 13.28 -9.85
N ASP A 439 -20.13 14.55 -9.91
CA ASP A 439 -20.24 15.29 -11.18
C ASP A 439 -18.85 15.62 -11.75
N ASP A 440 -17.92 16.01 -10.88
CA ASP A 440 -16.51 16.22 -11.27
C ASP A 440 -15.87 14.91 -11.75
N ALA A 441 -16.16 13.79 -11.10
CA ALA A 441 -15.72 12.46 -11.50
C ALA A 441 -16.25 12.08 -12.88
N THR A 442 -17.53 12.34 -13.14
CA THR A 442 -18.17 12.07 -14.44
C THR A 442 -17.48 12.86 -15.56
N LYS A 443 -17.21 14.15 -15.34
CA LYS A 443 -16.48 15.01 -16.30
C LYS A 443 -15.07 14.48 -16.56
N PHE A 444 -14.31 14.23 -15.50
CA PHE A 444 -12.93 13.77 -15.62
C PHE A 444 -12.81 12.40 -16.29
N LEU A 445 -13.66 11.43 -15.92
CA LEU A 445 -13.67 10.10 -16.54
C LEU A 445 -14.01 10.16 -18.04
N ASN A 446 -14.89 11.06 -18.45
CA ASN A 446 -15.22 11.27 -19.86
C ASN A 446 -14.04 11.88 -20.65
N GLU A 447 -13.27 12.79 -20.06
CA GLU A 447 -12.09 13.41 -20.69
C GLU A 447 -10.98 12.39 -20.99
N ILE A 448 -10.79 11.42 -20.09
CA ILE A 448 -9.70 10.43 -20.16
C ILE A 448 -10.12 9.12 -20.84
N ARG A 449 -11.39 8.97 -21.22
CA ARG A 449 -11.96 7.75 -21.83
C ARG A 449 -11.08 7.22 -22.96
N GLY A 450 -10.71 5.94 -22.89
CA GLY A 450 -9.88 5.26 -23.89
C GLY A 450 -8.39 5.61 -23.87
N LYS A 451 -7.90 6.43 -22.93
CA LYS A 451 -6.49 6.89 -22.89
C LYS A 451 -5.71 6.41 -21.68
N TRP A 452 -6.37 6.02 -20.60
CA TRP A 452 -5.72 5.82 -19.29
C TRP A 452 -5.55 4.34 -18.89
N ILE A 453 -6.28 3.41 -19.54
CA ILE A 453 -6.16 1.98 -19.29
C ILE A 453 -5.16 1.39 -20.28
N ASP A 454 -3.99 0.99 -19.76
CA ASP A 454 -2.97 0.30 -20.53
C ASP A 454 -2.97 -1.20 -20.21
N PHE A 455 -3.50 -2.02 -21.12
CA PHE A 455 -3.60 -3.47 -20.92
C PHE A 455 -2.26 -4.21 -21.03
N GLU A 456 -1.17 -3.53 -21.42
CA GLU A 456 0.19 -4.08 -21.31
C GLU A 456 0.70 -4.08 -19.86
N LEU A 457 0.00 -3.42 -18.94
CA LEU A 457 0.36 -3.42 -17.52
C LEU A 457 -0.36 -4.55 -16.74
N PRO A 458 0.36 -5.31 -15.89
CA PRO A 458 -0.23 -6.36 -15.06
C PRO A 458 -1.38 -5.87 -14.16
N GLU A 459 -1.29 -4.66 -13.63
CA GLU A 459 -2.24 -4.04 -12.71
C GLU A 459 -3.60 -3.77 -13.39
N CYS A 460 -3.61 -3.52 -14.71
CA CYS A 460 -4.83 -3.35 -15.50
C CYS A 460 -5.54 -4.68 -15.82
N ASN A 461 -4.86 -5.80 -15.57
CA ASN A 461 -5.36 -7.15 -15.83
C ASN A 461 -5.69 -7.90 -14.53
N SER A 462 -5.76 -7.19 -13.40
CA SER A 462 -6.24 -7.73 -12.13
C SER A 462 -7.76 -7.89 -12.15
N VAL A 463 -8.24 -8.91 -11.44
CA VAL A 463 -9.67 -9.24 -11.37
C VAL A 463 -10.44 -8.15 -10.60
N ASP A 464 -9.83 -7.62 -9.55
CA ASP A 464 -10.45 -6.60 -8.70
C ASP A 464 -10.53 -5.26 -9.42
N PHE A 465 -9.50 -4.88 -10.18
CA PHE A 465 -9.56 -3.73 -11.09
C PHE A 465 -10.67 -3.90 -12.12
N ALA A 466 -10.74 -5.05 -12.80
CA ALA A 466 -11.78 -5.32 -13.79
C ALA A 466 -13.19 -5.23 -13.22
N ARG A 467 -13.42 -5.82 -12.04
CA ARG A 467 -14.72 -5.74 -11.34
C ARG A 467 -15.09 -4.32 -10.94
N LEU A 468 -14.13 -3.54 -10.44
CA LEU A 468 -14.37 -2.14 -10.07
C LEU A 468 -14.75 -1.31 -11.29
N MET A 469 -14.00 -1.44 -12.39
CA MET A 469 -14.23 -0.68 -13.63
C MET A 469 -15.54 -1.06 -14.31
N MET A 470 -15.94 -2.33 -14.29
CA MET A 470 -17.21 -2.77 -14.88
C MET A 470 -18.45 -2.14 -14.22
N LYS A 471 -18.34 -1.51 -13.04
CA LYS A 471 -19.42 -0.74 -12.40
C LYS A 471 -19.68 0.62 -13.05
N ILE A 472 -18.75 1.14 -13.85
CA ILE A 472 -18.87 2.42 -14.55
C ILE A 472 -18.98 2.26 -16.08
N LYS A 473 -19.27 1.03 -16.54
CA LYS A 473 -19.25 0.63 -17.96
C LYS A 473 -20.12 1.50 -18.87
N ASP A 474 -21.31 1.89 -18.42
CA ASP A 474 -22.36 2.43 -19.30
C ASP A 474 -22.09 3.87 -19.79
N GLU A 475 -21.18 4.60 -19.15
CA GLU A 475 -20.89 6.01 -19.50
C GLU A 475 -19.40 6.28 -19.78
N HIS A 476 -18.48 5.50 -19.20
CA HIS A 476 -17.08 5.94 -19.05
C HIS A 476 -16.03 5.03 -19.68
N LEU A 477 -16.42 3.84 -20.17
CA LEU A 477 -15.51 2.89 -20.81
C LEU A 477 -15.82 2.74 -22.30
N THR A 478 -14.80 2.51 -23.11
CA THR A 478 -14.93 2.12 -24.52
C THR A 478 -15.40 0.68 -24.65
N GLU A 479 -15.99 0.31 -25.79
CA GLU A 479 -16.42 -1.07 -26.03
C GLU A 479 -15.26 -2.07 -25.97
N MET A 480 -14.07 -1.67 -26.42
CA MET A 480 -12.86 -2.50 -26.37
C MET A 480 -12.42 -2.74 -24.92
N GLU A 481 -12.37 -1.69 -24.09
CA GLU A 481 -12.04 -1.82 -22.67
C GLU A 481 -13.04 -2.73 -21.95
N GLN A 482 -14.34 -2.56 -22.22
CA GLN A 482 -15.38 -3.39 -21.61
C GLN A 482 -15.21 -4.87 -21.97
N LYS A 483 -14.94 -5.18 -23.25
CA LYS A 483 -14.69 -6.55 -23.70
C LYS A 483 -13.48 -7.17 -23.02
N HIS A 484 -12.38 -6.41 -22.88
CA HIS A 484 -11.16 -6.89 -22.23
C HIS A 484 -11.33 -7.10 -20.71
N LEU A 485 -12.00 -6.18 -20.01
CA LEU A 485 -12.23 -6.31 -18.57
C LEU A 485 -13.19 -7.48 -18.28
N LEU A 486 -14.23 -7.66 -19.11
CA LEU A 486 -15.11 -8.81 -19.04
C LEU A 486 -14.35 -10.13 -19.24
N ALA A 487 -13.46 -10.17 -20.22
CA ALA A 487 -12.59 -11.30 -20.47
C ALA A 487 -11.78 -11.71 -19.23
N VAL A 488 -11.13 -10.74 -18.57
CA VAL A 488 -10.37 -10.99 -17.33
C VAL A 488 -11.27 -11.60 -16.24
N ILE A 489 -12.49 -11.10 -16.06
CA ILE A 489 -13.45 -11.60 -15.06
C ILE A 489 -13.87 -13.05 -15.37
N VAL A 490 -14.21 -13.35 -16.62
CA VAL A 490 -14.66 -14.70 -17.03
C VAL A 490 -13.54 -15.72 -16.88
N LEU A 491 -12.33 -15.40 -17.35
CA LEU A 491 -11.18 -16.31 -17.27
C LEU A 491 -10.78 -16.56 -15.80
N SER A 492 -10.83 -15.55 -14.94
CA SER A 492 -10.60 -15.72 -13.51
C SER A 492 -11.66 -16.58 -12.83
N SER A 493 -12.93 -16.36 -13.17
CA SER A 493 -14.04 -17.14 -12.62
C SER A 493 -13.98 -18.60 -13.05
N LEU A 494 -13.55 -18.87 -14.29
CA LEU A 494 -13.27 -20.21 -14.80
C LEU A 494 -12.15 -20.90 -14.03
N LYS A 495 -11.01 -20.22 -13.81
CA LYS A 495 -9.90 -20.77 -13.00
C LYS A 495 -10.33 -21.12 -11.58
N ARG A 496 -11.15 -20.27 -10.94
CA ARG A 496 -11.67 -20.49 -9.59
C ARG A 496 -12.66 -21.66 -9.52
N SER A 497 -13.43 -21.87 -10.58
CA SER A 497 -14.44 -22.92 -10.67
C SER A 497 -13.88 -24.28 -11.09
N LYS A 498 -12.55 -24.47 -11.09
CA LYS A 498 -11.88 -25.68 -11.59
C LYS A 498 -12.37 -26.99 -10.94
N GLU A 499 -12.73 -26.92 -9.66
CA GLU A 499 -13.18 -28.07 -8.86
C GLU A 499 -14.70 -28.30 -8.88
N ASN A 500 -15.48 -27.36 -9.44
CA ASN A 500 -16.92 -27.50 -9.51
C ASN A 500 -17.29 -28.77 -10.29
N GLN A 501 -18.20 -29.55 -9.72
CA GLN A 501 -18.72 -30.77 -10.32
C GLN A 501 -19.79 -30.42 -11.35
N ILE A 502 -19.72 -31.01 -12.53
CA ILE A 502 -20.75 -30.96 -13.58
C ILE A 502 -21.28 -32.38 -13.83
N GLU A 503 -22.58 -32.50 -14.12
CA GLU A 503 -23.20 -33.78 -14.44
C GLU A 503 -23.33 -33.94 -15.96
N VAL A 504 -22.59 -34.89 -16.51
CA VAL A 504 -22.55 -35.20 -17.94
C VAL A 504 -23.37 -36.44 -18.22
N GLU A 505 -24.31 -36.35 -19.16
CA GLU A 505 -25.13 -37.44 -19.63
C GLU A 505 -24.59 -37.97 -20.96
N ILE A 506 -24.31 -39.27 -20.98
CA ILE A 506 -23.79 -39.99 -22.14
C ILE A 506 -24.63 -41.24 -22.41
N SER A 507 -24.46 -41.83 -23.58
CA SER A 507 -25.05 -43.13 -23.88
C SER A 507 -24.55 -44.22 -22.91
N TYR A 508 -25.43 -45.14 -22.55
CA TYR A 508 -25.07 -46.23 -21.63
C TYR A 508 -23.87 -47.04 -22.17
N THR A 509 -23.03 -47.50 -21.25
CA THR A 509 -21.93 -48.45 -21.51
C THR A 509 -22.34 -49.83 -21.02
N SER A 510 -21.85 -50.88 -21.70
CA SER A 510 -22.09 -52.28 -21.29
C SER A 510 -20.76 -53.01 -21.10
N TYR A 511 -20.58 -53.64 -19.95
CA TYR A 511 -19.47 -54.55 -19.68
C TYR A 511 -19.98 -55.70 -18.82
N LYS A 512 -20.06 -56.89 -19.41
CA LYS A 512 -20.66 -58.08 -18.78
C LYS A 512 -22.04 -57.73 -18.17
N THR A 513 -22.88 -57.04 -18.94
CA THR A 513 -24.19 -56.58 -18.46
C THR A 513 -25.29 -57.24 -19.27
N LYS A 514 -26.25 -57.88 -18.60
CA LYS A 514 -27.42 -58.45 -19.27
C LYS A 514 -28.35 -57.30 -19.70
N ARG A 515 -28.70 -57.24 -20.99
CA ARG A 515 -29.51 -56.17 -21.60
C ARG A 515 -30.47 -56.74 -22.62
N PRO A 516 -31.62 -56.07 -22.85
CA PRO A 516 -32.47 -56.35 -24.00
C PRO A 516 -31.69 -56.35 -25.32
N ASP A 517 -31.93 -57.34 -26.16
CA ASP A 517 -31.20 -57.61 -27.39
C ASP A 517 -32.13 -58.26 -28.44
N TYR A 518 -31.90 -57.93 -29.72
CA TYR A 518 -32.61 -58.60 -30.79
C TYR A 518 -31.93 -59.93 -31.09
N LYS A 519 -32.73 -61.00 -31.13
CA LYS A 519 -32.28 -62.32 -31.50
C LYS A 519 -32.96 -62.77 -32.78
N ASP A 520 -32.21 -63.52 -33.58
CA ASP A 520 -32.69 -64.10 -34.82
C ASP A 520 -32.10 -65.51 -35.00
N GLU A 521 -32.73 -66.34 -35.82
CA GLU A 521 -32.36 -67.74 -35.99
C GLU A 521 -31.13 -67.89 -36.91
N CYS A 522 -30.10 -68.59 -36.45
CA CYS A 522 -28.95 -68.93 -37.28
C CYS A 522 -29.31 -70.02 -38.31
N LYS A 523 -29.13 -69.76 -39.61
CA LYS A 523 -29.44 -70.73 -40.68
C LYS A 523 -28.62 -72.04 -40.59
N THR A 524 -27.39 -71.99 -40.05
CA THR A 524 -26.51 -73.18 -39.93
C THR A 524 -26.85 -74.06 -38.73
N CYS A 525 -26.95 -73.49 -37.52
CA CYS A 525 -27.14 -74.27 -36.28
C CYS A 525 -28.57 -74.24 -35.74
N ARG A 526 -29.49 -73.48 -36.36
CA ARG A 526 -30.91 -73.36 -35.98
C ARG A 526 -31.14 -72.87 -34.55
N GLN A 527 -30.16 -72.17 -33.99
CA GLN A 527 -30.24 -71.56 -32.66
C GLN A 527 -30.51 -70.07 -32.78
N TRP A 528 -31.34 -69.54 -31.87
CA TRP A 528 -31.59 -68.11 -31.73
C TRP A 528 -30.37 -67.42 -31.13
N ARG A 529 -29.77 -66.50 -31.87
CA ARG A 529 -28.54 -65.79 -31.48
C ARG A 529 -28.74 -64.29 -31.57
N SER A 530 -27.95 -63.53 -30.80
CA SER A 530 -27.90 -62.07 -30.94
C SER A 530 -27.63 -61.66 -32.38
N VAL A 531 -28.41 -60.71 -32.91
CA VAL A 531 -28.19 -60.08 -34.22
C VAL A 531 -26.77 -59.50 -34.32
N THR A 532 -26.17 -59.09 -33.20
CA THR A 532 -24.80 -58.56 -33.18
C THR A 532 -23.70 -59.59 -33.49
N LEU A 533 -24.03 -60.88 -33.49
CA LEU A 533 -23.13 -61.99 -33.82
C LEU A 533 -23.58 -62.77 -35.06
N LEU A 534 -24.59 -62.29 -35.79
CA LEU A 534 -25.10 -62.94 -36.99
C LEU A 534 -24.55 -62.26 -38.26
N THR A 535 -24.14 -63.11 -39.20
CA THR A 535 -23.95 -62.74 -40.61
C THR A 535 -25.21 -63.11 -41.40
N ASP A 536 -25.21 -62.92 -42.73
CA ASP A 536 -26.34 -63.32 -43.58
C ASP A 536 -26.59 -64.84 -43.62
N GLU A 537 -25.53 -65.65 -43.42
CA GLU A 537 -25.61 -67.11 -43.59
C GLU A 537 -25.36 -67.90 -42.30
N SER A 538 -24.60 -67.37 -41.34
CA SER A 538 -24.22 -68.12 -40.12
C SER A 538 -23.94 -67.20 -38.92
N CYS A 539 -23.94 -67.76 -37.71
CA CYS A 539 -23.50 -67.03 -36.51
C CYS A 539 -21.98 -67.14 -36.32
N ALA A 540 -21.40 -66.15 -35.63
CA ALA A 540 -19.96 -66.09 -35.37
C ALA A 540 -19.39 -67.34 -34.67
N LEU A 541 -20.20 -68.04 -33.86
CA LEU A 541 -19.79 -69.27 -33.19
C LEU A 541 -19.65 -70.45 -34.17
N CYS A 542 -20.52 -70.53 -35.18
CA CYS A 542 -20.44 -71.53 -36.24
C CYS A 542 -19.23 -71.28 -37.15
N LEU A 543 -18.86 -70.01 -37.37
CA LEU A 543 -17.71 -69.64 -38.18
C LEU A 543 -16.35 -69.96 -37.52
N GLU A 544 -16.27 -69.96 -36.19
CA GLU A 544 -15.04 -70.34 -35.45
C GLU A 544 -14.95 -71.84 -35.12
N SER A 545 -15.81 -72.69 -35.68
CA SER A 545 -15.77 -74.16 -35.47
C SER A 545 -15.91 -74.59 -34.01
N ARG A 546 -16.43 -73.73 -33.12
CA ARG A 546 -16.65 -74.07 -31.71
C ARG A 546 -17.96 -74.84 -31.63
N GLU A 547 -17.86 -76.16 -31.50
CA GLU A 547 -19.02 -77.04 -31.42
C GLU A 547 -19.98 -76.74 -30.25
N LYS A 548 -21.17 -77.34 -30.41
CA LYS A 548 -22.42 -77.22 -29.65
C LYS A 548 -22.30 -77.65 -28.18
N THR A 549 -21.69 -76.84 -27.31
CA THR A 549 -21.70 -77.12 -25.87
C THR A 549 -21.86 -75.85 -25.04
N SER A 550 -23.11 -75.43 -24.87
CA SER A 550 -23.65 -74.97 -23.58
C SER A 550 -25.14 -74.67 -23.74
N LEU A 551 -25.90 -75.28 -22.83
CA LEU A 551 -27.34 -75.24 -22.73
C LEU A 551 -27.81 -73.82 -22.35
N GLU A 552 -28.47 -73.14 -23.29
CA GLU A 552 -29.55 -72.23 -22.93
C GLU A 552 -30.85 -72.81 -23.50
N PRO A 553 -31.96 -72.83 -22.74
CA PRO A 553 -33.22 -73.37 -23.22
C PRO A 553 -33.70 -72.66 -24.50
N ARG A 554 -34.50 -73.37 -25.31
CA ARG A 554 -35.23 -72.88 -26.49
C ARG A 554 -36.30 -71.81 -26.14
N THR A 555 -35.98 -70.90 -25.24
CA THR A 555 -36.82 -69.77 -24.87
C THR A 555 -36.21 -68.52 -25.49
N ILE A 556 -37.04 -67.76 -26.19
CA ILE A 556 -36.75 -66.42 -26.69
C ILE A 556 -36.58 -65.50 -25.45
N GLN A 557 -35.47 -65.63 -24.72
CA GLN A 557 -35.07 -64.57 -23.80
C GLN A 557 -34.49 -63.46 -24.68
N ASN A 558 -35.23 -62.37 -24.83
CA ASN A 558 -34.83 -61.14 -25.54
C ASN A 558 -33.70 -60.39 -24.81
N GLU A 559 -32.83 -61.10 -24.09
CA GLU A 559 -31.72 -60.53 -23.36
C GLU A 559 -30.42 -61.27 -23.69
N SER A 560 -29.33 -60.53 -23.78
CA SER A 560 -27.98 -61.04 -23.99
C SER A 560 -27.00 -60.35 -23.06
N TRP A 561 -25.90 -61.03 -22.70
CA TRP A 561 -24.77 -60.40 -22.04
C TRP A 561 -24.03 -59.53 -23.04
N MET A 562 -24.16 -58.20 -22.90
CA MET A 562 -23.60 -57.23 -23.84
C MET A 562 -22.29 -56.66 -23.32
N CYS A 563 -21.34 -56.47 -24.25
CA CYS A 563 -20.09 -55.77 -24.00
C CYS A 563 -19.83 -54.71 -25.07
N GLU A 564 -19.20 -53.62 -24.68
CA GLU A 564 -18.69 -52.57 -25.56
C GLU A 564 -17.22 -52.79 -25.89
N CYS A 565 -16.86 -52.69 -27.18
CA CYS A 565 -15.47 -52.76 -27.62
C CYS A 565 -14.68 -51.53 -27.16
N LYS A 566 -13.57 -51.73 -26.44
CA LYS A 566 -12.69 -50.65 -25.96
C LYS A 566 -12.07 -49.77 -27.06
N THR A 567 -12.05 -50.23 -28.31
CA THR A 567 -11.40 -49.53 -29.43
C THR A 567 -12.38 -48.79 -30.32
N CYS A 568 -13.45 -49.46 -30.78
CA CYS A 568 -14.43 -48.88 -31.70
C CYS A 568 -15.80 -48.56 -31.08
N LEU A 569 -15.99 -48.83 -29.78
CA LEU A 569 -17.23 -48.61 -29.01
C LEU A 569 -18.46 -49.36 -29.52
N VAL A 570 -18.26 -50.36 -30.38
CA VAL A 570 -19.37 -51.19 -30.87
C VAL A 570 -19.83 -52.16 -29.79
N HIS A 571 -21.14 -52.26 -29.62
CA HIS A 571 -21.80 -53.19 -28.71
C HIS A 571 -22.03 -54.53 -29.41
N TYR A 572 -21.70 -55.62 -28.71
CA TYR A 572 -21.92 -56.98 -29.18
C TYR A 572 -22.15 -57.93 -28.02
N ALA A 573 -22.85 -59.03 -28.30
CA ALA A 573 -23.12 -60.07 -27.30
C ALA A 573 -21.88 -60.93 -27.02
N VAL A 574 -21.77 -61.42 -25.79
CA VAL A 574 -20.72 -62.33 -25.32
C VAL A 574 -21.39 -63.51 -24.63
N TYR A 575 -21.16 -64.73 -25.14
CA TYR A 575 -21.76 -65.94 -24.55
C TYR A 575 -20.91 -66.52 -23.41
N ASP A 576 -19.58 -66.52 -23.56
CA ASP A 576 -18.66 -66.97 -22.52
C ASP A 576 -18.14 -65.78 -21.71
N VAL A 577 -18.94 -65.38 -20.71
CA VAL A 577 -18.68 -64.21 -19.86
C VAL A 577 -17.51 -64.46 -18.91
N ASP A 578 -17.33 -65.69 -18.46
CA ASP A 578 -16.29 -66.09 -17.51
C ASP A 578 -14.90 -66.13 -18.15
N ALA A 579 -14.81 -66.55 -19.42
CA ALA A 579 -13.56 -66.48 -20.17
C ALA A 579 -13.09 -65.05 -20.46
N LEU A 580 -14.00 -64.05 -20.45
CA LEU A 580 -13.64 -62.65 -20.70
C LEU A 580 -12.98 -62.01 -19.46
N LYS A 581 -11.68 -62.21 -19.29
CA LYS A 581 -10.90 -61.66 -18.15
C LYS A 581 -10.38 -60.23 -18.34
N CYS A 582 -10.61 -59.60 -19.49
CA CYS A 582 -10.10 -58.26 -19.82
C CYS A 582 -11.18 -57.37 -20.46
N LYS A 583 -10.86 -56.08 -20.71
CA LYS A 583 -11.75 -55.17 -21.44
C LYS A 583 -12.04 -55.72 -22.84
N ALA A 584 -13.32 -55.83 -23.18
CA ALA A 584 -13.80 -56.40 -24.43
C ALA A 584 -13.20 -55.70 -25.67
N LYS A 585 -12.80 -56.49 -26.66
CA LYS A 585 -12.30 -56.02 -27.97
C LYS A 585 -12.92 -56.91 -29.04
N CYS A 586 -13.65 -56.32 -29.99
CA CYS A 586 -14.35 -57.05 -31.05
C CYS A 586 -13.37 -57.71 -32.03
N HIS A 587 -13.88 -58.68 -32.81
CA HIS A 587 -13.10 -59.45 -33.78
C HIS A 587 -12.32 -58.57 -34.77
N PHE A 588 -13.01 -57.62 -35.44
CA PHE A 588 -12.40 -56.72 -36.42
C PHE A 588 -11.29 -55.85 -35.81
N CYS A 589 -11.51 -55.27 -34.62
CA CYS A 589 -10.45 -54.51 -33.95
C CYS A 589 -9.27 -55.36 -33.50
N ARG A 590 -9.44 -56.68 -33.27
CA ARG A 590 -8.31 -57.59 -33.02
C ARG A 590 -7.48 -57.83 -34.28
N LYS A 591 -8.11 -57.84 -35.45
CA LYS A 591 -7.47 -57.95 -36.77
C LYS A 591 -6.97 -56.62 -37.35
N GLY A 592 -7.30 -55.48 -36.73
CA GLY A 592 -6.96 -54.15 -37.25
C GLY A 592 -7.92 -53.62 -38.32
N GLU A 593 -9.08 -54.27 -38.51
CA GLU A 593 -10.08 -53.93 -39.51
C GLU A 593 -11.18 -53.02 -38.95
N LYS A 594 -11.91 -52.32 -39.84
CA LYS A 594 -13.09 -51.50 -39.47
C LYS A 594 -14.28 -52.41 -39.17
N ALA A 595 -14.79 -52.36 -37.94
CA ALA A 595 -15.98 -53.09 -37.54
C ALA A 595 -17.23 -52.54 -38.25
N PRO A 596 -18.07 -53.38 -38.87
CA PRO A 596 -19.35 -52.95 -39.43
C PRO A 596 -20.36 -52.74 -38.30
N PHE A 597 -21.09 -51.62 -38.33
CA PHE A 597 -22.03 -51.26 -37.26
C PHE A 597 -23.25 -50.52 -37.79
N VAL A 598 -24.32 -50.55 -37.00
CA VAL A 598 -25.48 -49.65 -37.11
C VAL A 598 -25.57 -48.79 -35.86
N SER A 599 -25.97 -47.53 -36.01
CA SER A 599 -26.17 -46.61 -34.88
C SER A 599 -27.64 -46.53 -34.50
N CYS A 600 -27.94 -46.63 -33.21
CA CYS A 600 -29.30 -46.43 -32.70
C CYS A 600 -29.72 -44.96 -32.83
N LYS A 601 -30.88 -44.67 -33.44
CA LYS A 601 -31.40 -43.31 -33.59
C LYS A 601 -31.73 -42.62 -32.26
N SER A 602 -32.07 -43.39 -31.22
CA SER A 602 -32.47 -42.86 -29.91
C SER A 602 -31.29 -42.61 -28.97
N CYS A 603 -30.31 -43.52 -28.87
CA CYS A 603 -29.18 -43.41 -27.94
C CYS A 603 -27.79 -43.30 -28.62
N ASN A 604 -27.72 -43.19 -29.94
CA ASN A 604 -26.49 -43.09 -30.72
C ASN A 604 -25.42 -44.19 -30.45
N ASN A 605 -25.75 -45.25 -29.71
CA ASN A 605 -24.85 -46.38 -29.48
C ASN A 605 -24.68 -47.18 -30.78
N LYS A 606 -23.45 -47.61 -31.03
CA LYS A 606 -23.08 -48.45 -32.18
C LYS A 606 -23.27 -49.92 -31.81
N PHE A 607 -23.93 -50.69 -32.66
CA PHE A 607 -24.12 -52.13 -32.51
C PHE A 607 -23.50 -52.86 -33.69
N MET A 608 -22.86 -53.99 -33.41
CA MET A 608 -22.22 -54.79 -34.45
C MET A 608 -23.31 -55.29 -35.41
N TYR A 609 -23.10 -55.14 -36.70
CA TYR A 609 -24.08 -55.56 -37.70
C TYR A 609 -23.37 -55.94 -38.99
N GLN A 610 -23.48 -57.22 -39.37
CA GLN A 610 -22.69 -57.81 -40.47
C GLN A 610 -23.57 -58.28 -41.65
N ARG A 611 -24.85 -57.92 -41.66
CA ARG A 611 -25.78 -58.30 -42.72
C ARG A 611 -25.76 -57.31 -43.88
N SER A 612 -26.00 -57.81 -45.09
CA SER A 612 -25.89 -57.03 -46.33
C SER A 612 -26.95 -55.94 -46.45
N LEU A 613 -28.12 -56.10 -45.83
CA LEU A 613 -29.21 -55.11 -45.87
C LEU A 613 -29.04 -54.07 -44.74
N PRO A 614 -28.77 -52.79 -45.06
CA PRO A 614 -28.70 -51.74 -44.06
C PRO A 614 -30.09 -51.49 -43.46
N MET A 615 -30.16 -51.25 -42.15
CA MET A 615 -31.38 -50.81 -41.47
C MET A 615 -31.36 -49.29 -41.25
N PRO A 616 -31.90 -48.49 -42.18
CA PRO A 616 -32.11 -47.05 -41.95
C PRO A 616 -33.13 -46.89 -40.83
N ASN A 617 -32.83 -46.07 -39.82
CA ASN A 617 -33.62 -45.86 -38.59
C ASN A 617 -33.62 -47.00 -37.56
N TYR A 618 -32.51 -47.72 -37.41
CA TYR A 618 -32.35 -48.70 -36.32
C TYR A 618 -32.60 -48.08 -34.92
N ILE A 619 -33.47 -48.72 -34.13
CA ILE A 619 -33.66 -48.47 -32.69
C ILE A 619 -33.22 -49.74 -31.97
N CYS A 620 -32.34 -49.64 -30.97
CA CYS A 620 -31.92 -50.82 -30.22
C CYS A 620 -33.00 -51.31 -29.26
N ALA A 621 -32.99 -52.60 -28.94
CA ALA A 621 -33.97 -53.24 -28.04
C ALA A 621 -34.04 -52.57 -26.65
N VAL A 622 -32.94 -51.97 -26.19
CA VAL A 622 -32.90 -51.18 -24.96
C VAL A 622 -33.75 -49.91 -25.08
N CYS A 623 -33.67 -49.21 -26.22
CA CYS A 623 -34.41 -47.98 -26.47
C CYS A 623 -35.87 -48.22 -26.86
N GLU A 624 -36.23 -49.38 -27.41
CA GLU A 624 -37.62 -49.78 -27.61
C GLU A 624 -38.35 -49.98 -26.27
N ASN A 625 -37.67 -50.59 -25.29
CA ASN A 625 -38.25 -50.82 -23.97
C ASN A 625 -38.23 -49.57 -23.06
N ASN A 626 -37.25 -48.69 -23.24
CA ASN A 626 -37.15 -47.46 -22.47
C ASN A 626 -36.49 -46.36 -23.31
N CYS A 627 -37.27 -45.35 -23.71
CA CYS A 627 -36.78 -44.30 -24.59
C CYS A 627 -35.65 -43.52 -23.89
N ARG A 628 -34.46 -43.44 -24.52
CA ARG A 628 -33.25 -42.76 -24.00
C ARG A 628 -32.71 -43.29 -22.65
N VAL A 629 -31.99 -44.41 -22.69
CA VAL A 629 -31.18 -44.86 -21.54
C VAL A 629 -29.83 -44.12 -21.53
N GLY A 630 -29.77 -43.01 -20.79
CA GLY A 630 -28.54 -42.26 -20.51
C GLY A 630 -27.87 -42.70 -19.21
N GLN A 631 -26.54 -42.60 -19.14
CA GLN A 631 -25.78 -42.72 -17.90
C GLN A 631 -25.26 -41.35 -17.48
N LYS A 632 -25.62 -40.92 -16.28
CA LYS A 632 -25.09 -39.70 -15.66
C LYS A 632 -23.72 -39.97 -15.06
N ARG A 633 -22.78 -39.06 -15.29
CA ARG A 633 -21.42 -39.08 -14.72
C ARG A 633 -21.06 -37.70 -14.19
N LYS A 634 -20.53 -37.67 -12.97
CA LYS A 634 -19.97 -36.46 -12.39
C LYS A 634 -18.51 -36.30 -12.81
N LEU A 635 -18.17 -35.14 -13.35
CA LEU A 635 -16.81 -34.76 -13.74
C LEU A 635 -16.51 -33.39 -13.17
N THR A 636 -15.24 -33.09 -12.90
CA THR A 636 -14.83 -31.72 -12.58
C THR A 636 -14.81 -30.86 -13.84
N LEU A 637 -15.11 -29.56 -13.70
CA LEU A 637 -15.07 -28.62 -14.81
C LEU A 637 -13.69 -28.59 -15.49
N ALA A 638 -12.61 -28.63 -14.70
CA ALA A 638 -11.26 -28.68 -15.23
C ALA A 638 -11.01 -29.90 -16.11
N LYS A 639 -11.45 -31.09 -15.67
CA LYS A 639 -11.29 -32.33 -16.44
C LYS A 639 -12.10 -32.29 -17.73
N TYR A 640 -13.30 -31.71 -17.70
CA TYR A 640 -14.12 -31.55 -18.90
C TYR A 640 -13.49 -30.59 -19.91
N ILE A 641 -13.00 -29.43 -19.47
CA ILE A 641 -12.33 -28.45 -20.34
C ILE A 641 -11.01 -29.01 -20.88
N GLN A 642 -10.22 -29.71 -20.07
CA GLN A 642 -8.99 -30.38 -20.52
C GLN A 642 -9.24 -31.36 -21.68
N GLN A 643 -10.38 -32.05 -21.66
CA GLN A 643 -10.74 -33.04 -22.67
C GLN A 643 -11.36 -32.43 -23.93
N ASN A 644 -12.07 -31.31 -23.80
CA ASN A 644 -13.02 -30.83 -24.81
C ASN A 644 -12.77 -29.38 -25.27
N GLY A 645 -11.88 -28.65 -24.60
CA GLY A 645 -11.79 -27.20 -24.72
C GLY A 645 -12.95 -26.46 -24.03
N ALA A 646 -12.94 -25.13 -24.08
CA ALA A 646 -14.00 -24.28 -23.52
C ALA A 646 -14.86 -23.57 -24.58
N ARG A 647 -14.77 -24.00 -25.85
CA ARG A 647 -15.54 -23.39 -26.94
C ARG A 647 -17.04 -23.49 -26.75
N PHE A 648 -17.51 -24.51 -26.03
CA PHE A 648 -18.93 -24.68 -25.68
C PHE A 648 -19.51 -23.55 -24.83
N ILE A 649 -18.66 -22.71 -24.20
CA ILE A 649 -19.07 -21.48 -23.50
C ILE A 649 -18.56 -20.21 -24.21
N GLY A 650 -18.15 -20.32 -25.48
CA GLY A 650 -17.64 -19.19 -26.27
C GLY A 650 -16.22 -18.74 -25.91
N VAL A 651 -15.43 -19.59 -25.22
CA VAL A 651 -14.08 -19.26 -24.75
C VAL A 651 -13.05 -20.12 -25.49
N ASP A 652 -12.07 -19.50 -26.16
CA ASP A 652 -10.98 -20.21 -26.85
C ASP A 652 -9.71 -20.18 -25.98
N ILE A 653 -9.49 -21.27 -25.24
CA ILE A 653 -8.33 -21.45 -24.37
C ILE A 653 -7.62 -22.76 -24.70
N ASP A 654 -6.30 -22.79 -24.52
CA ASP A 654 -5.54 -24.03 -24.55
C ASP A 654 -5.93 -24.89 -23.32
N PRO A 655 -6.60 -26.03 -23.54
CA PRO A 655 -7.15 -26.85 -22.47
C PRO A 655 -6.06 -27.50 -21.60
N THR A 656 -4.83 -27.63 -22.11
CA THR A 656 -3.74 -28.33 -21.41
C THR A 656 -3.02 -27.44 -20.40
N THR A 657 -2.84 -26.15 -20.72
CA THR A 657 -2.05 -25.20 -19.94
C THR A 657 -2.90 -24.23 -19.12
N PHE A 658 -4.19 -24.03 -19.45
CA PHE A 658 -5.02 -22.99 -18.84
C PHE A 658 -5.08 -23.07 -17.30
N PHE A 659 -5.22 -24.27 -16.73
CA PHE A 659 -5.34 -24.48 -15.28
C PHE A 659 -3.98 -24.57 -14.56
N ASP A 660 -2.86 -24.34 -15.24
CA ASP A 660 -1.57 -24.19 -14.58
C ASP A 660 -1.54 -22.88 -13.76
N ASP A 661 -1.29 -23.01 -12.47
CA ASP A 661 -1.22 -21.90 -11.52
C ASP A 661 -0.01 -20.97 -11.81
N LYS A 662 1.01 -21.44 -12.55
CA LYS A 662 2.15 -20.62 -12.99
C LYS A 662 1.78 -19.62 -14.10
N ILE A 663 0.70 -19.88 -14.83
CA ILE A 663 0.26 -19.03 -15.95
C ILE A 663 -0.75 -17.99 -15.44
N ARG A 664 -0.29 -16.74 -15.32
CA ARG A 664 -1.15 -15.60 -14.95
C ARG A 664 -2.00 -15.14 -16.14
N ILE A 665 -3.24 -14.73 -15.87
CA ILE A 665 -4.20 -14.26 -16.90
C ILE A 665 -3.62 -13.13 -17.76
N PHE A 666 -2.88 -12.20 -17.14
CA PHE A 666 -2.16 -11.14 -17.84
C PHE A 666 -1.25 -11.64 -18.98
N LYS A 667 -0.56 -12.76 -18.79
CA LYS A 667 0.35 -13.34 -19.80
C LYS A 667 -0.39 -14.04 -20.95
N MET A 668 -1.73 -14.10 -20.91
CA MET A 668 -2.51 -14.98 -21.78
C MET A 668 -2.99 -14.35 -23.08
N LYS A 669 -2.55 -13.14 -23.48
CA LYS A 669 -3.07 -12.43 -24.67
C LYS A 669 -4.61 -12.48 -24.72
N VAL A 670 -5.21 -11.79 -23.74
CA VAL A 670 -6.64 -11.89 -23.40
C VAL A 670 -7.54 -11.55 -24.59
N GLU A 671 -7.13 -10.62 -25.45
CA GLU A 671 -7.89 -10.14 -26.63
C GLU A 671 -8.05 -11.20 -27.73
N GLU A 672 -7.03 -12.04 -27.97
CA GLU A 672 -7.05 -13.05 -29.03
C GLU A 672 -7.92 -14.27 -28.67
N LYS A 673 -8.18 -14.50 -27.36
CA LYS A 673 -8.83 -15.70 -26.80
C LYS A 673 -10.36 -15.62 -26.72
N LEU A 674 -10.93 -14.43 -26.95
CA LEU A 674 -12.36 -14.16 -26.77
C LEU A 674 -12.97 -13.44 -27.98
N LYS A 675 -12.75 -14.00 -29.17
CA LYS A 675 -13.31 -13.51 -30.45
C LYS A 675 -14.85 -13.46 -30.52
N ALA A 676 -15.58 -13.84 -29.47
CA ALA A 676 -17.04 -14.03 -29.51
C ALA A 676 -17.83 -13.44 -28.32
N ILE A 677 -17.23 -12.68 -27.39
CA ILE A 677 -17.98 -12.06 -26.29
C ILE A 677 -18.29 -10.61 -26.65
N GLU A 678 -19.41 -10.39 -27.34
CA GLU A 678 -19.87 -9.06 -27.76
C GLU A 678 -20.60 -8.30 -26.63
N SER A 679 -21.15 -8.97 -25.62
CA SER A 679 -21.64 -8.30 -24.40
C SER A 679 -21.71 -9.23 -23.17
N PHE A 680 -21.74 -8.62 -21.98
CA PHE A 680 -21.90 -9.29 -20.67
C PHE A 680 -23.18 -10.15 -20.58
N GLU A 681 -24.16 -9.85 -21.43
CA GLU A 681 -25.48 -10.48 -21.48
C GLU A 681 -25.64 -11.41 -22.71
N ASN A 682 -24.90 -11.18 -23.80
CA ASN A 682 -25.03 -11.87 -25.10
C ASN A 682 -24.03 -13.01 -25.35
N ILE A 683 -23.40 -13.57 -24.31
CA ILE A 683 -22.88 -14.96 -24.41
C ILE A 683 -24.04 -15.95 -24.73
N ALA A 684 -25.29 -15.44 -24.65
CA ALA A 684 -26.54 -16.15 -24.71
C ALA A 684 -26.89 -16.84 -26.04
N GLU A 685 -26.56 -16.32 -27.23
CA GLU A 685 -27.40 -16.63 -28.42
C GLU A 685 -26.68 -17.00 -29.72
N ARG A 686 -25.39 -17.35 -29.70
CA ARG A 686 -24.84 -18.05 -30.87
C ARG A 686 -25.14 -19.53 -30.75
N ASP A 687 -25.95 -20.04 -31.68
CA ASP A 687 -26.07 -21.45 -32.03
C ASP A 687 -24.67 -21.97 -32.33
N ILE A 688 -23.95 -22.40 -31.30
CA ILE A 688 -22.81 -23.29 -31.47
C ILE A 688 -23.45 -24.55 -32.03
N GLU A 689 -23.38 -24.71 -33.35
CA GLU A 689 -23.73 -25.93 -34.09
C GLU A 689 -23.39 -27.11 -33.21
N ASN A 690 -24.31 -28.08 -33.04
CA ASN A 690 -24.15 -29.29 -32.23
C ASN A 690 -22.80 -29.97 -32.49
N HIS A 691 -21.72 -29.47 -31.87
CA HIS A 691 -20.42 -30.07 -31.93
C HIS A 691 -20.56 -31.23 -30.95
N SER A 692 -20.61 -32.43 -31.51
CA SER A 692 -20.54 -33.67 -30.77
C SER A 692 -19.21 -33.66 -29.99
N ILE A 693 -19.25 -33.21 -28.74
CA ILE A 693 -18.07 -33.16 -27.86
C ILE A 693 -17.89 -34.55 -27.24
N PRO A 694 -16.85 -35.32 -27.61
CA PRO A 694 -16.64 -36.64 -27.05
C PRO A 694 -15.96 -36.54 -25.68
N VAL A 695 -16.50 -37.18 -24.64
CA VAL A 695 -15.79 -37.29 -23.36
C VAL A 695 -14.51 -38.09 -23.56
N GLY A 696 -13.33 -37.47 -23.41
CA GLY A 696 -12.03 -38.00 -23.85
C GLY A 696 -11.68 -39.41 -23.36
N ASP A 697 -12.13 -39.79 -22.15
CA ASP A 697 -11.89 -41.14 -21.60
C ASP A 697 -12.78 -42.22 -22.21
N LEU A 698 -13.91 -41.85 -22.81
CA LEU A 698 -14.95 -42.75 -23.29
C LEU A 698 -15.19 -42.65 -24.80
N ARG A 699 -14.75 -41.58 -25.46
CA ARG A 699 -14.99 -41.27 -26.88
C ARG A 699 -16.49 -41.31 -27.25
N LYS A 700 -17.36 -40.99 -26.29
CA LYS A 700 -18.83 -40.94 -26.43
C LYS A 700 -19.33 -39.51 -26.39
N GLU A 701 -20.37 -39.24 -27.17
CA GLU A 701 -21.00 -37.93 -27.27
C GLU A 701 -21.81 -37.60 -26.02
N VAL A 702 -21.73 -36.34 -25.61
CA VAL A 702 -22.52 -35.77 -24.52
C VAL A 702 -23.90 -35.35 -25.03
N TRP A 703 -24.96 -35.76 -24.34
CA TRP A 703 -26.34 -35.46 -24.75
C TRP A 703 -26.87 -34.16 -24.15
N ASN A 704 -26.41 -33.80 -22.96
CA ASN A 704 -26.92 -32.69 -22.17
C ASN A 704 -26.03 -31.43 -22.22
N VAL A 705 -25.50 -31.10 -23.40
CA VAL A 705 -24.57 -29.96 -23.56
C VAL A 705 -25.23 -28.63 -23.17
N LYS A 706 -26.53 -28.45 -23.47
CA LYS A 706 -27.28 -27.24 -23.12
C LYS A 706 -27.46 -27.10 -21.61
N GLU A 707 -27.73 -28.18 -20.92
CA GLU A 707 -27.84 -28.23 -19.46
C GLU A 707 -26.49 -27.94 -18.81
N ILE A 708 -25.39 -28.51 -19.32
CA ILE A 708 -24.03 -28.21 -18.86
C ILE A 708 -23.69 -26.74 -19.08
N GLN A 709 -24.05 -26.17 -20.25
CA GLN A 709 -23.87 -24.75 -20.51
C GLN A 709 -24.62 -23.89 -19.50
N GLN A 710 -25.87 -24.22 -19.17
CA GLN A 710 -26.64 -23.52 -18.15
C GLN A 710 -26.04 -23.68 -16.75
N GLU A 711 -25.56 -24.88 -16.40
CA GLU A 711 -24.92 -25.16 -15.12
C GLU A 711 -23.59 -24.39 -14.97
N VAL A 712 -22.74 -24.41 -15.99
CA VAL A 712 -21.46 -23.66 -16.01
C VAL A 712 -21.72 -22.15 -16.04
N ARG A 713 -22.72 -21.68 -16.80
CA ARG A 713 -23.19 -20.28 -16.73
C ARG A 713 -23.63 -19.95 -15.31
N SER A 714 -24.35 -20.85 -14.64
CA SER A 714 -24.71 -20.63 -13.25
C SER A 714 -23.47 -20.51 -12.37
N PHE A 715 -22.37 -21.21 -12.61
CA PHE A 715 -21.15 -21.05 -11.80
C PHE A 715 -20.40 -19.75 -12.10
N LEU A 716 -20.25 -19.40 -13.37
CA LEU A 716 -19.55 -18.19 -13.82
C LEU A 716 -20.33 -16.92 -13.48
N PHE A 717 -21.65 -17.00 -13.57
CA PHE A 717 -22.58 -15.91 -13.39
C PHE A 717 -23.51 -16.14 -12.19
N LYS A 718 -23.09 -16.92 -11.17
CA LYS A 718 -23.80 -17.06 -9.86
C LYS A 718 -23.72 -15.75 -9.07
N LEU A 719 -24.10 -14.65 -9.69
CA LEU A 719 -24.36 -13.37 -9.06
C LEU A 719 -25.82 -13.35 -8.56
N LYS A 720 -26.14 -14.28 -7.66
CA LYS A 720 -26.91 -13.87 -6.47
C LYS A 720 -25.95 -13.38 -5.39
N VAL A 721 -24.71 -13.07 -5.74
CA VAL A 721 -23.79 -12.32 -4.90
C VAL A 721 -23.66 -10.92 -5.48
N SER A 722 -23.65 -9.92 -4.62
CA SER A 722 -23.26 -8.56 -4.95
C SER A 722 -22.14 -8.15 -3.99
N GLN A 723 -21.44 -7.06 -4.27
CA GLN A 723 -20.40 -6.60 -3.37
C GLN A 723 -21.01 -5.72 -2.28
N CYS A 724 -20.52 -5.89 -1.05
CA CYS A 724 -20.70 -4.88 -0.02
C CYS A 724 -20.05 -3.59 -0.50
N MET A 725 -20.76 -2.47 -0.52
CA MET A 725 -20.16 -1.24 -1.05
C MET A 725 -19.16 -0.61 -0.09
N ILE A 726 -19.16 -0.98 1.21
CA ILE A 726 -18.21 -0.47 2.20
C ILE A 726 -16.88 -1.25 2.14
N CYS A 727 -16.92 -2.59 2.26
CA CYS A 727 -15.70 -3.40 2.25
C CYS A 727 -15.35 -4.02 0.88
N PHE A 728 -16.17 -3.84 -0.16
CA PHE A 728 -15.98 -4.37 -1.52
C PHE A 728 -15.84 -5.90 -1.66
N GLU A 729 -16.05 -6.67 -0.58
CA GLU A 729 -16.12 -8.13 -0.62
C GLU A 729 -17.45 -8.64 -1.20
N GLU A 730 -17.43 -9.85 -1.79
CA GLU A 730 -18.58 -10.50 -2.42
C GLU A 730 -19.46 -11.21 -1.37
N PHE A 731 -20.75 -10.86 -1.33
CA PHE A 731 -21.74 -11.48 -0.44
C PHE A 731 -22.99 -11.90 -1.20
N PRO A 732 -23.66 -13.00 -0.80
CA PRO A 732 -25.01 -13.30 -1.23
C PRO A 732 -25.96 -12.10 -1.05
N LEU A 733 -26.85 -11.85 -2.01
CA LEU A 733 -27.78 -10.71 -2.06
C LEU A 733 -28.68 -10.65 -0.82
N ASP A 734 -29.04 -11.80 -0.25
CA ASP A 734 -29.80 -11.94 0.99
C ASP A 734 -29.02 -11.51 2.24
N LYS A 735 -27.68 -11.50 2.17
CA LYS A 735 -26.79 -11.04 3.25
C LYS A 735 -26.44 -9.55 3.14
N LEU A 736 -26.91 -8.86 2.11
CA LEU A 736 -26.71 -7.43 1.90
C LEU A 736 -27.97 -6.66 2.30
N GLY A 737 -27.79 -5.61 3.10
CA GLY A 737 -28.87 -4.71 3.52
C GLY A 737 -28.66 -3.30 2.97
N PRO A 738 -29.73 -2.49 2.84
CA PRO A 738 -29.62 -1.11 2.41
C PRO A 738 -28.87 -0.28 3.45
N ILE A 739 -27.96 0.61 3.01
CA ILE A 739 -27.15 1.41 3.93
C ILE A 739 -28.01 2.41 4.71
N CYS A 740 -28.92 3.11 4.03
CA CYS A 740 -29.73 4.17 4.65
C CYS A 740 -31.25 3.92 4.60
N GLY A 741 -31.71 2.95 3.81
CA GLY A 741 -33.13 2.62 3.64
C GLY A 741 -33.93 3.59 2.75
N LEU A 742 -33.27 4.59 2.14
CA LEU A 742 -33.84 5.58 1.23
C LEU A 742 -33.98 5.07 -0.22
N THR A 743 -34.32 3.79 -0.40
CA THR A 743 -34.38 3.13 -1.72
C THR A 743 -35.43 3.74 -2.63
N LYS A 744 -36.61 4.07 -2.08
CA LYS A 744 -37.70 4.75 -2.81
C LYS A 744 -37.33 6.15 -3.29
N SER A 745 -36.38 6.79 -2.61
CA SER A 745 -35.86 8.13 -2.92
C SER A 745 -34.49 8.09 -3.62
N GLY A 746 -34.16 6.98 -4.28
CA GLY A 746 -33.04 6.87 -5.20
C GLY A 746 -31.70 6.36 -4.64
N CYS A 747 -31.62 5.89 -3.39
CA CYS A 747 -30.40 5.25 -2.86
C CYS A 747 -30.48 3.71 -2.96
N SER A 748 -29.85 3.12 -3.97
CA SER A 748 -29.87 1.66 -4.25
C SER A 748 -28.71 0.87 -3.62
N ILE A 749 -27.99 1.48 -2.68
CA ILE A 749 -26.67 1.02 -2.24
C ILE A 749 -26.79 0.11 -1.02
N ASN A 750 -26.19 -1.08 -1.12
CA ASN A 750 -26.25 -2.11 -0.10
C ASN A 750 -24.86 -2.45 0.47
N ALA A 751 -24.83 -2.88 1.73
CA ALA A 751 -23.62 -3.31 2.44
C ALA A 751 -23.88 -4.56 3.29
N CYS A 752 -22.80 -5.27 3.65
CA CYS A 752 -22.88 -6.44 4.52
C CYS A 752 -23.18 -6.01 5.97
N ARG A 753 -23.79 -6.92 6.73
CA ARG A 753 -24.18 -6.67 8.12
C ARG A 753 -23.02 -6.21 9.01
N LYS A 754 -21.81 -6.78 8.82
CA LYS A 754 -20.61 -6.41 9.60
C LYS A 754 -20.24 -4.93 9.37
N CYS A 755 -20.18 -4.50 8.12
CA CYS A 755 -19.87 -3.11 7.79
C CYS A 755 -20.92 -2.12 8.30
N LEU A 756 -22.21 -2.46 8.18
CA LEU A 756 -23.29 -1.64 8.73
C LEU A 756 -23.21 -1.53 10.25
N GLN A 757 -22.92 -2.64 10.94
CA GLN A 757 -22.71 -2.65 12.38
C GLN A 757 -21.54 -1.75 12.78
N THR A 758 -20.38 -1.89 12.11
CA THR A 758 -19.21 -1.05 12.38
C THR A 758 -19.50 0.43 12.12
N TRP A 759 -20.11 0.77 10.97
CA TRP A 759 -20.42 2.16 10.61
C TRP A 759 -21.29 2.85 11.66
N TYR A 760 -22.40 2.22 12.06
CA TYR A 760 -23.34 2.83 13.01
C TYR A 760 -22.88 2.74 14.48
N ASN A 761 -21.99 1.80 14.83
CA ASN A 761 -21.47 1.67 16.19
C ASN A 761 -20.26 2.56 16.49
N GLN A 762 -19.65 3.21 15.49
CA GLN A 762 -18.61 4.20 15.73
C GLN A 762 -19.11 5.39 16.56
N LEU A 763 -20.42 5.64 16.55
CA LEU A 763 -21.06 6.69 17.35
C LEU A 763 -21.58 6.12 18.67
N ALA A 764 -21.06 6.64 19.79
CA ALA A 764 -21.51 6.28 21.13
C ALA A 764 -21.63 7.52 22.02
N PRO A 765 -22.58 7.54 22.99
CA PRO A 765 -22.60 8.57 24.03
C PRO A 765 -21.26 8.63 24.76
N GLY A 766 -20.82 9.84 25.09
CA GLY A 766 -19.55 10.13 25.76
C GLY A 766 -18.34 10.20 24.84
N ARG A 767 -18.48 9.85 23.55
CA ARG A 767 -17.37 9.82 22.58
C ARG A 767 -17.46 10.97 21.56
N ILE A 768 -16.36 11.18 20.85
CA ILE A 768 -16.29 12.08 19.70
C ILE A 768 -17.32 11.65 18.65
N CYS A 769 -18.03 12.62 18.10
CA CYS A 769 -18.97 12.41 17.01
C CYS A 769 -18.45 13.09 15.75
N GLN A 770 -18.09 12.29 14.74
CA GLN A 770 -17.85 12.78 13.39
C GLN A 770 -19.19 12.99 12.67
N PRO A 771 -19.57 14.22 12.27
CA PRO A 771 -20.89 14.42 11.67
C PRO A 771 -21.07 13.72 10.30
N ALA A 772 -19.98 13.23 9.67
CA ALA A 772 -20.03 12.42 8.45
C ALA A 772 -20.66 11.04 8.68
N LEU A 773 -20.62 10.51 9.92
CA LEU A 773 -21.19 9.23 10.30
C LEU A 773 -22.71 9.32 10.57
N LEU A 774 -23.24 10.53 10.76
CA LEU A 774 -24.68 10.79 10.95
C LEU A 774 -25.48 10.68 9.65
N VAL A 775 -24.81 10.77 8.50
CA VAL A 775 -25.41 10.68 7.17
C VAL A 775 -25.01 9.40 6.47
N CYS A 776 -25.77 9.02 5.44
CA CYS A 776 -25.37 7.95 4.55
C CYS A 776 -24.00 8.27 3.92
N CYS A 777 -23.03 7.35 4.01
CA CYS A 777 -21.71 7.47 3.37
C CYS A 777 -21.74 7.72 1.87
N TYR A 778 -22.87 7.44 1.22
CA TYR A 778 -23.06 7.62 -0.22
C TYR A 778 -23.96 8.82 -0.52
N CYS A 779 -25.26 8.71 -0.25
CA CYS A 779 -26.19 9.76 -0.66
C CYS A 779 -26.19 11.00 0.24
N LYS A 780 -25.36 11.04 1.29
CA LYS A 780 -25.20 12.14 2.27
C LYS A 780 -26.51 12.65 2.91
N ARG A 781 -27.59 11.89 2.80
CA ARG A 781 -28.88 12.13 3.46
C ARG A 781 -28.97 11.35 4.77
N VAL A 782 -29.78 11.85 5.69
CA VAL A 782 -30.05 11.21 6.98
C VAL A 782 -30.69 9.83 6.77
N PRO A 783 -30.12 8.75 7.34
CA PRO A 783 -30.69 7.40 7.25
C PRO A 783 -32.08 7.28 7.87
N THR A 784 -32.88 6.33 7.39
CA THR A 784 -34.18 6.03 7.98
C THR A 784 -34.02 5.39 9.37
N ILE A 785 -34.89 5.78 10.32
CA ILE A 785 -34.91 5.24 11.69
C ILE A 785 -34.97 3.70 11.69
N LYS A 786 -35.67 3.10 10.71
CA LYS A 786 -35.79 1.64 10.57
C LYS A 786 -34.42 0.96 10.41
N VAL A 787 -33.50 1.53 9.65
CA VAL A 787 -32.16 0.97 9.44
C VAL A 787 -31.30 1.21 10.67
N VAL A 788 -31.27 2.44 11.19
CA VAL A 788 -30.46 2.81 12.36
C VAL A 788 -30.83 1.97 13.58
N ARG A 789 -32.12 1.77 13.84
CA ARG A 789 -32.63 0.98 14.98
C ARG A 789 -32.13 -0.47 15.00
N GLN A 790 -31.74 -1.03 13.86
CA GLN A 790 -31.20 -2.39 13.78
C GLN A 790 -29.77 -2.49 14.31
N PHE A 791 -28.98 -1.41 14.20
CA PHE A 791 -27.55 -1.42 14.50
C PHE A 791 -27.20 -0.61 15.74
N ASN A 792 -27.78 0.60 15.89
CA ASN A 792 -27.54 1.49 17.01
C ASN A 792 -28.87 2.15 17.45
N ARG A 793 -29.46 1.64 18.53
CA ARG A 793 -30.75 2.14 19.05
C ARG A 793 -30.63 3.53 19.69
N GLN A 794 -29.49 3.83 20.32
CA GLN A 794 -29.28 5.12 20.96
C GLN A 794 -29.24 6.24 19.92
N LEU A 795 -28.66 5.98 18.74
CA LEU A 795 -28.56 6.95 17.64
C LEU A 795 -29.93 7.38 17.09
N CYS A 796 -30.98 6.59 17.31
CA CYS A 796 -32.34 6.94 16.86
C CYS A 796 -32.88 8.23 17.48
N THR A 797 -32.40 8.62 18.67
CA THR A 797 -32.83 9.88 19.34
C THR A 797 -32.38 11.12 18.57
N LEU A 798 -31.32 10.99 17.78
CA LEU A 798 -30.67 12.10 17.06
C LEU A 798 -31.18 12.28 15.61
N MET A 799 -31.81 11.27 15.02
CA MET A 799 -32.12 11.24 13.58
C MET A 799 -33.19 12.25 13.12
N ASN A 800 -33.97 12.83 14.04
CA ASN A 800 -35.01 13.83 13.72
C ASN A 800 -34.68 15.26 14.18
N THR A 801 -33.57 15.45 14.89
CA THR A 801 -33.23 16.73 15.55
C THR A 801 -31.98 17.38 14.96
N MET A 802 -31.37 16.78 13.93
CA MET A 802 -30.05 17.17 13.45
C MET A 802 -30.06 17.69 12.03
N ASP A 803 -29.59 18.94 11.90
CA ASP A 803 -29.13 19.49 10.65
C ASP A 803 -27.60 19.37 10.59
N VAL A 804 -27.11 18.42 9.79
CA VAL A 804 -25.67 18.17 9.64
C VAL A 804 -24.95 19.35 8.96
N SER A 805 -25.68 20.21 8.24
CA SER A 805 -25.10 21.41 7.64
C SER A 805 -24.81 22.53 8.65
N ALA A 806 -25.40 22.46 9.85
CA ALA A 806 -25.19 23.45 10.91
C ALA A 806 -23.90 23.22 11.73
N PHE A 807 -23.14 22.16 11.45
CA PHE A 807 -21.90 21.85 12.16
C PHE A 807 -20.73 22.71 11.66
N ASP A 808 -20.25 23.62 12.52
CA ASP A 808 -19.04 24.41 12.28
C ASP A 808 -17.79 23.51 12.18
N PRO A 809 -17.07 23.49 11.04
CA PRO A 809 -15.86 22.70 10.84
C PRO A 809 -14.71 23.03 11.80
N SER A 810 -14.74 24.21 12.45
CA SER A 810 -13.69 24.68 13.36
C SER A 810 -13.71 23.98 14.72
N TYR A 811 -14.75 23.20 15.01
CA TYR A 811 -14.95 22.52 16.29
C TYR A 811 -14.97 20.99 16.13
N ILE A 812 -14.46 20.31 17.15
CA ILE A 812 -14.68 18.88 17.39
C ILE A 812 -16.00 18.74 18.15
N TYR A 813 -16.86 17.82 17.72
CA TYR A 813 -18.15 17.55 18.34
C TYR A 813 -18.10 16.24 19.13
N ALA A 814 -18.83 16.17 20.23
CA ALA A 814 -18.97 14.94 21.02
C ALA A 814 -20.42 14.74 21.46
N TRP A 815 -20.79 13.49 21.69
CA TRP A 815 -22.13 13.12 22.13
C TRP A 815 -22.21 13.14 23.65
N CYS A 816 -23.02 14.03 24.24
CA CYS A 816 -23.11 14.14 25.69
C CYS A 816 -23.79 12.92 26.33
N MET A 817 -23.21 12.38 27.42
CA MET A 817 -23.80 11.25 28.15
C MET A 817 -25.10 11.59 28.92
N ASN A 818 -25.28 12.84 29.32
CA ASN A 818 -26.40 13.24 30.17
C ASN A 818 -27.63 13.63 29.32
N CYS A 819 -27.48 14.61 28.43
CA CYS A 819 -28.60 15.09 27.62
C CYS A 819 -28.80 14.31 26.31
N PHE A 820 -27.88 13.40 25.96
CA PHE A 820 -27.90 12.62 24.71
C PHE A 820 -27.95 13.49 23.43
N VAL A 821 -27.50 14.75 23.49
CA VAL A 821 -27.37 15.66 22.34
C VAL A 821 -25.90 15.80 21.95
N ILE A 822 -25.63 15.98 20.65
CA ILE A 822 -24.27 16.30 20.16
C ILE A 822 -24.01 17.79 20.35
N LYS A 823 -22.89 18.13 20.99
CA LYS A 823 -22.48 19.50 21.30
C LYS A 823 -21.01 19.72 20.90
N GLN A 824 -20.62 20.99 20.78
CA GLN A 824 -19.22 21.37 20.59
C GLN A 824 -18.42 20.93 21.82
N ALA A 825 -17.34 20.19 21.61
CA ALA A 825 -16.48 19.68 22.66
C ALA A 825 -15.25 20.58 22.82
N VAL A 826 -14.45 20.72 21.77
CA VAL A 826 -13.19 21.46 21.78
C VAL A 826 -12.99 22.17 20.43
N PRO A 827 -12.49 23.42 20.39
CA PRO A 827 -11.98 24.02 19.16
C PRO A 827 -10.83 23.19 18.57
N ARG A 828 -10.81 22.97 17.25
CA ARG A 828 -9.75 22.16 16.59
C ARG A 828 -8.34 22.70 16.78
N GLU A 829 -8.19 24.00 17.00
CA GLU A 829 -6.91 24.66 17.28
C GLU A 829 -6.26 24.18 18.59
N CYS A 830 -7.04 23.68 19.55
CA CYS A 830 -6.56 23.21 20.85
C CYS A 830 -6.50 21.66 20.96
N GLY A 831 -7.08 20.93 20.00
CA GLY A 831 -7.33 19.48 20.13
C GLY A 831 -6.26 18.54 19.58
N ARG A 832 -5.09 19.04 19.13
CA ARG A 832 -4.09 18.19 18.43
C ARG A 832 -3.29 17.22 19.32
N GLU A 833 -3.22 17.46 20.62
CA GLU A 833 -2.46 16.59 21.55
C GLU A 833 -3.36 15.79 22.52
N GLN A 834 -4.69 15.90 22.42
CA GLN A 834 -5.55 15.37 23.48
C GLN A 834 -6.11 13.97 23.18
N GLN A 835 -5.87 13.11 24.18
CA GLN A 835 -6.40 11.77 24.41
C GLN A 835 -7.85 11.57 23.96
N GLU A 836 -8.21 10.33 23.63
CA GLU A 836 -9.59 9.91 23.36
C GLU A 836 -10.57 10.63 24.31
N ILE A 837 -11.49 11.44 23.78
CA ILE A 837 -12.55 12.01 24.62
C ILE A 837 -13.46 10.85 25.03
N ILE A 838 -13.42 10.49 26.31
CA ILE A 838 -14.25 9.47 26.96
C ILE A 838 -15.16 10.20 27.97
N ASP A 839 -16.39 9.73 28.11
CA ASP A 839 -17.38 10.25 29.07
C ASP A 839 -17.70 11.74 28.95
N PHE A 840 -17.72 12.27 27.72
CA PHE A 840 -18.06 13.67 27.44
C PHE A 840 -19.39 14.10 28.07
N LYS A 841 -19.32 15.17 28.88
CA LYS A 841 -20.46 15.91 29.41
C LYS A 841 -20.38 17.34 28.87
N CYS A 842 -21.47 17.82 28.26
CA CYS A 842 -21.52 19.20 27.78
C CYS A 842 -21.57 20.18 28.95
N ALA A 843 -21.15 21.43 28.72
CA ALA A 843 -21.14 22.49 29.73
C ALA A 843 -22.49 22.61 30.46
N ASP A 844 -23.60 22.58 29.71
CA ASP A 844 -24.97 22.63 30.25
C ASP A 844 -25.26 21.51 31.28
N CYS A 845 -24.62 20.34 31.14
CA CYS A 845 -24.80 19.19 32.02
C CYS A 845 -23.77 19.11 33.17
N ILE A 846 -22.64 19.81 33.07
CA ILE A 846 -21.64 19.87 34.13
C ILE A 846 -22.13 20.81 35.25
N VAL A 847 -22.70 21.96 34.88
CA VAL A 847 -23.16 23.00 35.82
C VAL A 847 -24.24 22.48 36.79
N THR A 848 -24.99 21.44 36.43
CA THR A 848 -26.02 20.84 37.28
C THR A 848 -25.50 19.93 38.41
N PHE A 849 -24.23 19.51 38.41
CA PHE A 849 -23.67 18.58 39.41
C PHE A 849 -22.99 19.27 40.60
N ASP A 850 -22.58 20.53 40.47
CA ASP A 850 -21.68 21.21 41.44
C ASP A 850 -22.40 21.86 42.64
N GLN A 851 -23.73 21.87 42.65
CA GLN A 851 -24.52 22.49 43.73
C GLN A 851 -24.61 21.65 45.01
N THR A 852 -24.05 20.44 45.06
CA THR A 852 -24.21 19.51 46.21
C THR A 852 -23.04 19.50 47.21
N ILE A 853 -21.91 20.14 46.91
CA ILE A 853 -20.68 20.05 47.74
C ILE A 853 -20.66 21.09 48.87
N PHE A 854 -21.26 22.26 48.65
CA PHE A 854 -21.30 23.34 49.64
C PHE A 854 -22.71 23.52 50.20
N LYS A 855 -22.83 23.56 51.52
CA LYS A 855 -24.07 23.91 52.23
C LYS A 855 -23.82 25.07 53.17
N GLU A 856 -24.80 25.95 53.31
CA GLU A 856 -24.70 27.10 54.21
C GLU A 856 -25.16 26.72 55.63
N CYS A 857 -24.46 27.24 56.65
CA CYS A 857 -24.91 27.07 58.03
C CYS A 857 -26.30 27.71 58.21
N PRO A 858 -27.32 26.99 58.71
CA PRO A 858 -28.68 27.52 58.85
C PRO A 858 -28.81 28.75 59.76
N LYS A 859 -27.81 29.02 60.61
CA LYS A 859 -27.81 30.14 61.56
C LYS A 859 -27.05 31.37 61.06
N CYS A 860 -25.90 31.19 60.40
CA CYS A 860 -25.03 32.31 60.00
C CYS A 860 -24.69 32.36 58.52
N ASN A 861 -25.25 31.46 57.72
CA ASN A 861 -25.07 31.31 56.27
C ASN A 861 -23.61 31.19 55.81
N VAL A 862 -22.69 30.80 56.68
CA VAL A 862 -21.31 30.54 56.26
C VAL A 862 -21.30 29.31 55.33
N PRO A 863 -20.71 29.40 54.13
CA PRO A 863 -20.52 28.25 53.27
C PRO A 863 -19.66 27.22 54.00
N THR A 864 -20.17 26.00 54.08
CA THR A 864 -19.53 24.89 54.80
C THR A 864 -19.37 23.73 53.83
N GLU A 865 -18.17 23.17 53.79
CA GLU A 865 -17.82 21.96 53.04
C GLU A 865 -17.55 20.84 54.04
N LYS A 866 -18.14 19.66 53.82
CA LYS A 866 -17.87 18.47 54.64
C LYS A 866 -16.81 17.62 53.94
N TYR A 867 -15.63 17.54 54.54
CA TYR A 867 -14.51 16.74 54.01
C TYR A 867 -14.52 15.26 54.47
N GLY A 868 -15.23 14.95 55.57
CA GLY A 868 -15.38 13.58 56.09
C GLY A 868 -15.98 13.55 57.51
N GLY A 869 -16.16 12.36 58.08
CA GLY A 869 -16.65 12.16 59.45
C GLY A 869 -18.17 12.16 59.59
N CYS A 870 -18.69 12.29 60.82
CA CYS A 870 -20.13 12.17 61.05
C CYS A 870 -20.93 13.32 60.40
N ASN A 871 -22.21 13.08 60.08
CA ASN A 871 -23.11 14.06 59.48
C ASN A 871 -23.60 15.16 60.45
N HIS A 872 -22.92 15.30 61.60
CA HIS A 872 -23.12 16.39 62.55
C HIS A 872 -22.07 17.47 62.29
N ILE A 873 -22.53 18.68 61.94
CA ILE A 873 -21.67 19.84 61.71
C ILE A 873 -21.82 20.83 62.87
N ALA A 874 -20.71 21.14 63.53
CA ALA A 874 -20.60 22.23 64.49
C ALA A 874 -19.99 23.46 63.79
N CYS A 875 -20.74 24.55 63.69
CA CYS A 875 -20.29 25.77 63.03
C CYS A 875 -19.32 26.55 63.92
N THR A 876 -18.08 26.67 63.46
CA THR A 876 -16.99 27.39 64.17
C THR A 876 -16.85 28.86 63.78
N ASN A 877 -17.71 29.37 62.90
CA ASN A 877 -17.62 30.73 62.40
C ASN A 877 -17.82 31.77 63.52
N THR A 878 -17.05 32.86 63.47
CA THR A 878 -17.19 33.98 64.40
C THR A 878 -18.03 35.07 63.73
N LEU A 879 -19.10 35.48 64.40
CA LEU A 879 -20.01 36.52 63.94
C LEU A 879 -19.37 37.91 64.08
N ILE A 880 -19.94 38.90 63.40
CA ILE A 880 -19.41 40.27 63.31
C ILE A 880 -19.34 40.96 64.69
N ASP A 881 -20.16 40.51 65.65
CA ASP A 881 -20.18 40.98 67.04
C ASP A 881 -19.13 40.32 67.94
N GLY A 882 -18.27 39.44 67.39
CA GLY A 882 -17.19 38.75 68.09
C GLY A 882 -17.60 37.45 68.79
N ASN A 883 -18.87 37.06 68.73
CA ASN A 883 -19.36 35.80 69.31
C ASN A 883 -19.25 34.64 68.31
N LYS A 884 -19.03 33.41 68.79
CA LYS A 884 -19.06 32.21 67.93
C LYS A 884 -20.50 31.84 67.57
N CYS A 885 -20.70 31.30 66.37
CA CYS A 885 -22.00 30.86 65.88
C CYS A 885 -22.55 29.68 66.72
N ASP A 886 -21.69 28.71 67.06
CA ASP A 886 -21.98 27.52 67.87
C ASP A 886 -23.28 26.78 67.45
N ALA A 887 -23.59 26.81 66.15
CA ALA A 887 -24.72 26.08 65.58
C ALA A 887 -24.34 24.63 65.31
N HIS A 888 -25.10 23.69 65.87
CA HIS A 888 -25.00 22.26 65.56
C HIS A 888 -26.12 21.88 64.60
N TRP A 889 -25.80 21.34 63.43
CA TRP A 889 -26.81 21.03 62.42
C TRP A 889 -26.50 19.77 61.62
N CYS A 890 -27.53 19.18 61.04
CA CYS A 890 -27.43 17.93 60.28
C CYS A 890 -27.00 18.21 58.84
N TRP A 891 -25.87 17.66 58.41
CA TRP A 891 -25.39 17.80 57.04
C TRP A 891 -26.39 17.26 56.01
N ILE A 892 -27.14 16.21 56.32
CA ILE A 892 -28.06 15.56 55.37
C ILE A 892 -29.24 16.49 55.06
N CYS A 893 -29.96 16.94 56.08
CA CYS A 893 -31.23 17.64 55.93
C CYS A 893 -31.22 19.14 56.28
N GLY A 894 -30.13 19.67 56.85
CA GLY A 894 -30.03 21.07 57.25
C GLY A 894 -30.71 21.42 58.59
N ALA A 895 -31.22 20.43 59.34
CA ALA A 895 -31.92 20.69 60.61
C ALA A 895 -30.95 21.21 61.68
N LEU A 896 -31.31 22.35 62.30
CA LEU A 896 -30.59 22.96 63.41
C LEU A 896 -31.01 22.32 64.74
N SER A 897 -30.04 21.99 65.60
CA SER A 897 -30.26 21.38 66.91
C SER A 897 -29.20 21.82 67.92
N THR A 898 -29.28 21.33 69.16
CA THR A 898 -28.21 21.46 70.17
C THR A 898 -27.21 20.30 70.04
N GLU A 899 -26.01 20.47 70.60
CA GLU A 899 -24.94 19.44 70.58
C GLU A 899 -25.41 18.09 71.17
N SER A 900 -26.26 18.12 72.21
CA SER A 900 -26.75 16.91 72.86
C SER A 900 -27.85 16.18 72.08
N GLU A 901 -28.65 16.91 71.30
CA GLU A 901 -29.85 16.38 70.63
C GLU A 901 -29.62 16.03 69.16
N ILE A 902 -28.57 16.58 68.52
CA ILE A 902 -28.29 16.35 67.10
C ILE A 902 -27.98 14.89 66.78
N TYR A 903 -27.34 14.16 67.70
CA TYR A 903 -27.10 12.73 67.53
C TYR A 903 -28.43 11.96 67.61
N THR A 904 -29.33 12.29 68.53
CA THR A 904 -30.67 11.67 68.57
C THR A 904 -31.45 11.90 67.28
N HIS A 905 -31.35 13.10 66.70
CA HIS A 905 -31.92 13.40 65.37
C HIS A 905 -31.30 12.53 64.27
N LEU A 906 -29.97 12.44 64.20
CA LEU A 906 -29.28 11.61 63.21
C LEU A 906 -29.66 10.13 63.32
N SER A 907 -29.72 9.58 64.53
CA SER A 907 -30.09 8.17 64.73
C SER A 907 -31.55 7.89 64.43
N SER A 908 -32.47 8.79 64.83
CA SER A 908 -33.92 8.55 64.71
C SER A 908 -34.48 8.86 63.33
N VAL A 909 -33.97 9.89 62.65
CA VAL A 909 -34.47 10.36 61.34
C VAL A 909 -33.68 9.76 60.19
N HIS A 910 -32.36 9.60 60.34
CA HIS A 910 -31.46 9.15 59.28
C HIS A 910 -30.89 7.75 59.51
N GLY A 911 -31.21 7.10 60.64
CA GLY A 911 -30.85 5.71 60.92
C GLY A 911 -29.37 5.47 61.21
N GLY A 912 -28.56 6.53 61.39
CA GLY A 912 -27.12 6.44 61.64
C GLY A 912 -26.41 7.79 61.60
N TYR A 913 -25.15 7.82 62.07
CA TYR A 913 -24.37 9.05 62.19
C TYR A 913 -23.46 9.36 60.99
N PHE A 914 -23.13 8.35 60.19
CA PHE A 914 -22.16 8.41 59.09
C PHE A 914 -22.83 8.09 57.76
N SER A 915 -22.32 8.63 56.64
CA SER A 915 -22.76 8.19 55.31
C SER A 915 -22.11 6.84 54.96
N PRO A 916 -22.67 6.07 54.00
CA PRO A 916 -22.04 4.84 53.52
C PRO A 916 -20.61 5.05 52.99
N GLU A 917 -20.33 6.23 52.42
CA GLU A 917 -19.01 6.63 51.90
C GLU A 917 -18.02 6.92 53.04
N ASP A 918 -18.49 7.48 54.16
CA ASP A 918 -17.66 7.73 55.35
C ASP A 918 -17.21 6.42 56.03
N ILE A 919 -17.95 5.31 55.87
CA ILE A 919 -17.63 4.00 56.47
C ILE A 919 -16.51 3.30 55.68
N GLN A 920 -16.46 3.44 54.36
CA GLN A 920 -15.38 2.89 53.53
C GLN A 920 -14.01 3.53 53.85
N TYR A 921 -13.99 4.82 54.17
CA TYR A 921 -12.76 5.53 54.54
C TYR A 921 -12.13 5.02 55.84
N PHE A 922 -12.94 4.56 56.81
CA PHE A 922 -12.45 3.97 58.06
C PHE A 922 -11.85 2.57 57.89
N ASP A 923 -12.35 1.78 56.92
CA ASP A 923 -11.78 0.46 56.61
C ASP A 923 -10.46 0.57 55.83
N GLU A 924 -10.26 1.62 55.04
CA GLU A 924 -9.03 1.85 54.27
C GLU A 924 -7.86 2.37 55.14
N GLU A 925 -8.10 3.28 56.11
CA GLU A 925 -7.03 3.76 57.00
C GLU A 925 -6.51 2.68 57.98
N MET A 926 -7.32 1.69 58.37
CA MET A 926 -6.86 0.55 59.18
C MET A 926 -5.93 -0.38 58.40
N HIS A 927 -6.07 -0.46 57.08
CA HIS A 927 -5.20 -1.26 56.23
C HIS A 927 -3.85 -0.58 55.93
N GLU A 928 -3.75 0.75 56.02
CA GLU A 928 -2.48 1.48 55.84
C GLU A 928 -1.59 1.50 57.09
N GLN A 929 -2.13 1.27 58.30
CA GLN A 929 -1.32 1.19 59.53
C GLN A 929 -0.72 -0.19 59.82
N GLU A 930 -1.19 -1.27 59.18
CA GLU A 930 -0.53 -2.58 59.23
C GLU A 930 0.58 -2.74 58.16
N ALA A 931 0.76 -1.74 57.29
CA ALA A 931 1.72 -1.73 56.19
C ALA A 931 2.93 -0.79 56.41
N TYR A 932 3.19 -0.35 57.64
CA TYR A 932 4.33 0.49 58.01
C TYR A 932 5.31 -0.17 58.98
#